data_AF-A0A1P8Y9Y4-F1
#
_entry.id   AF-A0A1P8Y9Y4-F1
#
_cell.length_a   1.000
_cell.length_b   1.000
_cell.length_c   1.000
_cell.angle_alpha   90.00
_cell.angle_beta   90.00
_cell.angle_gamma   90.00
#
_symmetry.space_group_name_H-M   'P 1'
#
loop_
_entity.id
_entity.type
_entity.pdbx_description
1 polymer ?
#
loop_
_entity_poly.entity_id
_entity_poly.type
_entity_poly.pdbx_seq_one_letter_code
_entity_poly.pdbx_strand_id
1 'polypeptide(L)'
;MVSGRVSYLLGLEGPAVSVDTACSSSLVALHQAVQSLRSGECGLALVGGVTVMASPGIFVEFSRQRGMAVDGRCKSFAETADGAGWSEGAGVLVMERLSEARRLGHEVLALVRGSAVNQDGASNGLTAPNGPSQQRVIRQALANAGVAANEVDVVEAHGTGTTLGDPIEAQALLATYGQDRPAERPLWLGSIKSNIGHTQAAAGVAGVIKMIEAIRRGIMPATLHVETPTTHVDWSTGRVELLVGHQQWETDDRPRRAGVSSFGVSGTNAHVILEQAPATNVIAADTTHVTDTDATDITGAAGGMDLVSVPWVVSGRSREALAGQARRLSTLLERHPGLDLVDVGWSLVSGRSRFENRAVVVGADRTELLAGLTALIEATPTGNLVQGVTGAPGTVGRTVFVFPGQGAQWAGMGRELLDTAPVFARKMAECAEAFAPWVDWSLIEVVRGSAGAPSLDRVDVVQPVLFAVMVSLAELWGSVGVVPDAVVGHSQGEIAAAHVAGALSLDDAAQIVIFRSRALTDLAGHGAMLSIVDTLERVNALIEPFSDRVSVASVNGPRSVVISGPPTVLAEIERILSGQGVMRWTVPDVNFVAHSAHVESLRAGLLHALEGVTARSSQVPFYSTVTGAVMDTAGLDARYWYRNLRETVRFDQATAALLADGHNVFVETSPHPLLTLGIEESAEALTMQGRKTLVVESLRRNEGGMDRFLRSLAQLDVAGVVMDWEAVFRGSGARRVELPTYAFQRRRYWLDAVVPADAAALGLVAAGHPMVGAVVASPESGGVTVTGRLSLTTHPWLRDHAVDGVVLVPGTGLVELVFRAGDEVGCPVIQELTLMAPWCCPPTPPFKSKSTSPQPARAPGR
;
A
#
# COMPACT_ATOMS: atom_id res chain seq x y z
N MET A 1 21.11 5.13 13.45
CA MET A 1 19.91 5.91 13.10
C MET A 1 19.20 5.41 11.84
N VAL A 2 19.88 4.95 10.79
CA VAL A 2 19.23 4.50 9.53
C VAL A 2 18.22 3.37 9.78
N SER A 3 18.66 2.26 10.38
CA SER A 3 17.79 1.12 10.73
C SER A 3 16.62 1.54 11.63
N GLY A 4 16.91 2.27 12.71
CA GLY A 4 15.89 2.75 13.65
C GLY A 4 14.84 3.67 13.02
N ARG A 5 15.20 4.49 12.02
CA ARG A 5 14.24 5.35 11.31
C ARG A 5 13.29 4.54 10.43
N VAL A 6 13.78 3.48 9.79
CA VAL A 6 12.93 2.56 9.01
C VAL A 6 11.95 1.85 9.95
N SER A 7 12.43 1.31 11.07
CA SER A 7 11.57 0.67 12.08
C SER A 7 10.52 1.63 12.63
N TYR A 8 10.92 2.84 13.02
CA TYR A 8 10.01 3.87 13.52
C TYR A 8 8.91 4.23 12.52
N LEU A 9 9.27 4.45 11.25
CA LEU A 9 8.31 4.87 10.22
C LEU A 9 7.31 3.77 9.87
N LEU A 10 7.76 2.52 9.87
CA LEU A 10 6.94 1.35 9.51
C LEU A 10 6.26 0.69 10.71
N GLY A 11 6.51 1.16 11.94
CA GLY A 11 5.98 0.55 13.16
C GLY A 11 6.54 -0.85 13.43
N LEU A 12 7.80 -1.12 13.04
CA LEU A 12 8.44 -2.42 13.25
C LEU A 12 9.09 -2.48 14.63
N GLU A 13 8.91 -3.62 15.31
CA GLU A 13 9.35 -3.82 16.70
C GLU A 13 10.51 -4.82 16.85
N GLY A 14 10.94 -5.45 15.75
CA GLY A 14 12.09 -6.35 15.75
C GLY A 14 13.45 -5.62 15.85
N PRO A 15 14.57 -6.37 15.90
CA PRO A 15 15.92 -5.80 16.00
C PRO A 15 16.23 -4.79 14.89
N ALA A 16 16.70 -3.59 15.27
CA ALA A 16 16.97 -2.48 14.35
C ALA A 16 18.46 -2.08 14.33
N VAL A 17 19.31 -2.94 13.77
CA VAL A 17 20.78 -2.79 13.83
C VAL A 17 21.36 -2.16 12.57
N SER A 18 22.33 -1.26 12.73
CA SER A 18 23.19 -0.77 11.63
C SER A 18 24.58 -1.37 11.80
N VAL A 19 25.10 -2.02 10.76
CA VAL A 19 26.38 -2.73 10.77
C VAL A 19 27.37 -2.00 9.87
N ASP A 20 28.61 -1.87 10.32
CA ASP A 20 29.73 -1.38 9.51
C ASP A 20 30.91 -2.35 9.60
N THR A 21 31.06 -3.15 8.55
CA THR A 21 32.22 -3.98 8.29
C THR A 21 32.83 -3.61 6.94
N ALA A 22 32.79 -2.31 6.61
CA ALA A 22 33.16 -1.77 5.31
C ALA A 22 32.41 -2.46 4.16
N CYS A 23 33.13 -2.99 3.17
CA CYS A 23 32.56 -3.58 1.95
C CYS A 23 31.68 -4.82 2.20
N SER A 24 31.89 -5.53 3.32
CA SER A 24 31.11 -6.72 3.67
C SER A 24 29.83 -6.42 4.47
N SER A 25 29.57 -5.16 4.81
CA SER A 25 28.50 -4.75 5.75
C SER A 25 27.14 -5.37 5.45
N SER A 26 26.69 -5.29 4.19
CA SER A 26 25.37 -5.83 3.81
C SER A 26 25.28 -7.36 3.85
N LEU A 27 26.37 -8.10 3.61
CA LEU A 27 26.36 -9.56 3.77
C LEU A 27 26.46 -9.98 5.23
N VAL A 28 27.17 -9.22 6.06
CA VAL A 28 27.17 -9.44 7.52
C VAL A 28 25.78 -9.18 8.10
N ALA A 29 25.12 -8.09 7.68
CA ALA A 29 23.73 -7.82 8.04
C ALA A 29 22.79 -8.95 7.58
N LEU A 30 22.96 -9.48 6.37
CA LEU A 30 22.23 -10.65 5.86
C LEU A 30 22.46 -11.88 6.74
N HIS A 31 23.71 -12.17 7.09
CA HIS A 31 24.03 -13.28 7.98
C HIS A 31 23.34 -13.14 9.35
N GLN A 32 23.40 -11.95 9.98
CA GLN A 32 22.74 -11.69 11.25
C GLN A 32 21.22 -11.84 11.16
N ALA A 33 20.60 -11.32 10.11
CA ALA A 33 19.15 -11.47 9.89
C ALA A 33 18.74 -12.94 9.69
N VAL A 34 19.55 -13.74 9.00
CA VAL A 34 19.33 -15.19 8.90
C VAL A 34 19.38 -15.84 10.29
N GLN A 35 20.29 -15.42 11.18
CA GLN A 35 20.31 -15.94 12.55
C GLN A 35 19.06 -15.55 13.34
N SER A 36 18.65 -14.27 13.32
CA SER A 36 17.43 -13.82 14.02
C SER A 36 16.15 -14.48 13.50
N LEU A 37 16.04 -14.71 12.19
CA LEU A 37 14.92 -15.46 11.61
C LEU A 37 14.94 -16.94 12.03
N ARG A 38 16.12 -17.58 12.10
CA ARG A 38 16.25 -18.99 12.50
C ARG A 38 16.01 -19.18 14.00
N SER A 39 16.41 -18.24 14.83
CA SER A 39 16.19 -18.28 16.29
C SER A 39 14.74 -17.93 16.68
N GLY A 40 13.98 -17.33 15.77
CA GLY A 40 12.60 -16.88 16.03
C GLY A 40 12.51 -15.51 16.70
N GLU A 41 13.62 -14.77 16.80
CA GLU A 41 13.64 -13.38 17.30
C GLU A 41 12.82 -12.42 16.42
N CYS A 42 12.69 -12.74 15.13
CA CYS A 42 11.76 -12.06 14.21
C CYS A 42 11.06 -13.04 13.25
N GLY A 43 9.89 -12.63 12.74
CA GLY A 43 9.15 -13.35 11.69
C GLY A 43 9.52 -12.92 10.26
N LEU A 44 9.89 -11.64 10.11
CA LEU A 44 10.30 -11.00 8.86
C LEU A 44 11.49 -10.08 9.15
N ALA A 45 12.45 -10.01 8.23
CA ALA A 45 13.60 -9.12 8.31
C ALA A 45 13.75 -8.27 7.03
N LEU A 46 13.95 -6.96 7.21
CA LEU A 46 14.40 -6.06 6.16
C LEU A 46 15.92 -5.95 6.22
N VAL A 47 16.62 -6.34 5.17
CA VAL A 47 18.08 -6.47 5.19
C VAL A 47 18.70 -5.85 3.95
N GLY A 48 19.79 -5.10 4.12
CA GLY A 48 20.36 -4.41 2.98
C GLY A 48 21.62 -3.62 3.30
N GLY A 49 21.96 -2.73 2.38
CA GLY A 49 23.07 -1.80 2.52
C GLY A 49 22.79 -0.54 1.72
N VAL A 50 23.29 0.59 2.22
CA VAL A 50 23.17 1.88 1.58
C VAL A 50 24.50 2.63 1.65
N THR A 51 24.85 3.27 0.56
CA THR A 51 25.98 4.19 0.46
C THR A 51 25.60 5.31 -0.51
N VAL A 52 25.69 6.55 -0.02
CA VAL A 52 25.59 7.78 -0.81
C VAL A 52 26.75 8.67 -0.40
N MET A 53 27.58 9.05 -1.37
CA MET A 53 28.78 9.85 -1.19
C MET A 53 28.41 11.34 -1.21
N ALA A 54 28.03 11.87 -0.04
CA ALA A 54 27.72 13.29 0.10
C ALA A 54 28.92 14.23 -0.09
N SER A 55 30.15 13.70 -0.03
CA SER A 55 31.40 14.45 -0.23
C SER A 55 32.43 13.59 -0.99
N PRO A 56 33.46 14.21 -1.60
CA PRO A 56 34.50 13.47 -2.32
C PRO A 56 35.54 12.81 -1.39
N GLY A 57 35.33 12.78 -0.07
CA GLY A 57 36.34 12.34 0.92
C GLY A 57 36.95 10.97 0.61
N ILE A 58 36.11 9.99 0.29
CA ILE A 58 36.57 8.62 -0.01
C ILE A 58 37.47 8.55 -1.26
N PHE A 59 37.20 9.38 -2.27
CA PHE A 59 38.08 9.47 -3.45
C PHE A 59 39.44 10.02 -3.06
N VAL A 60 39.50 11.06 -2.22
CA VAL A 60 40.76 11.66 -1.75
C VAL A 60 41.57 10.67 -0.93
N GLU A 61 40.93 9.96 0.00
CA GLU A 61 41.57 8.98 0.89
C GLU A 61 42.15 7.81 0.11
N PHE A 62 41.38 7.19 -0.78
CA PHE A 62 41.85 6.03 -1.55
C PHE A 62 42.79 6.39 -2.70
N SER A 63 42.75 7.63 -3.20
CA SER A 63 43.77 8.11 -4.15
C SER A 63 45.15 8.20 -3.49
N ARG A 64 45.22 8.61 -2.21
CA ARG A 64 46.50 8.63 -1.46
C ARG A 64 47.08 7.24 -1.24
N GLN A 65 46.21 6.25 -1.08
CA GLN A 65 46.59 4.84 -0.92
C GLN A 65 46.85 4.13 -2.25
N ARG A 66 46.62 4.81 -3.39
CA ARG A 66 46.64 4.22 -4.74
C ARG A 66 45.72 2.99 -4.85
N GLY A 67 44.60 3.00 -4.13
CA GLY A 67 43.57 1.95 -4.18
C GLY A 67 42.52 2.17 -5.28
N MET A 68 42.62 3.26 -6.02
CA MET A 68 41.68 3.66 -7.07
C MET A 68 42.18 3.23 -8.45
N ALA A 69 41.29 2.64 -9.25
CA ALA A 69 41.54 2.49 -10.69
C ALA A 69 41.60 3.88 -11.34
N VAL A 70 42.57 4.10 -12.22
CA VAL A 70 42.79 5.42 -12.84
C VAL A 70 41.63 5.82 -13.75
N ASP A 71 41.01 4.85 -14.40
CA ASP A 71 39.83 5.04 -15.26
C ASP A 71 38.49 4.86 -14.51
N GLY A 72 38.55 4.63 -13.19
CA GLY A 72 37.38 4.47 -12.34
C GLY A 72 36.59 3.18 -12.57
N ARG A 73 37.15 2.16 -13.24
CA ARG A 73 36.48 0.88 -13.52
C ARG A 73 37.02 -0.24 -12.64
N CYS A 74 36.13 -1.09 -12.11
CA CYS A 74 36.54 -2.33 -11.43
C CYS A 74 36.82 -3.44 -12.46
N LYS A 75 38.06 -3.57 -12.91
CA LYS A 75 38.50 -4.59 -13.91
C LYS A 75 38.74 -5.95 -13.25
N SER A 76 37.67 -6.52 -12.71
CA SER A 76 37.73 -7.70 -11.83
C SER A 76 38.40 -8.89 -12.51
N PHE A 77 39.49 -9.39 -11.94
CA PHE A 77 40.30 -10.54 -12.41
C PHE A 77 40.96 -10.36 -13.79
N ALA A 78 40.99 -9.14 -14.34
CA ALA A 78 41.69 -8.84 -15.58
C ALA A 78 43.19 -8.60 -15.32
N GLU A 79 44.03 -8.81 -16.34
CA GLU A 79 45.46 -8.47 -16.27
C GLU A 79 45.68 -6.97 -16.05
N THR A 80 44.75 -6.14 -16.50
CA THR A 80 44.82 -4.67 -16.39
C THR A 80 44.23 -4.11 -15.09
N ALA A 81 43.97 -4.96 -14.10
CA ALA A 81 43.43 -4.60 -12.79
C ALA A 81 44.38 -3.65 -12.01
N ASP A 82 43.94 -2.40 -11.80
CA ASP A 82 44.74 -1.32 -11.20
C ASP A 82 44.08 -0.65 -9.99
N GLY A 83 42.94 -1.15 -9.51
CA GLY A 83 42.25 -0.63 -8.33
C GLY A 83 40.73 -0.70 -8.43
N ALA A 84 40.04 -0.09 -7.45
CA ALA A 84 38.59 -0.05 -7.41
C ALA A 84 38.03 1.24 -8.04
N GLY A 85 36.87 1.12 -8.69
CA GLY A 85 36.01 2.24 -9.07
C GLY A 85 34.88 2.42 -8.06
N TRP A 86 34.88 3.49 -7.26
CA TRP A 86 33.83 3.70 -6.26
C TRP A 86 32.49 4.10 -6.88
N SER A 87 31.42 3.62 -6.26
CA SER A 87 30.04 3.90 -6.67
C SER A 87 29.11 4.03 -5.47
N GLU A 88 27.90 4.51 -5.74
CA GLU A 88 26.81 4.63 -4.78
C GLU A 88 25.79 3.51 -4.99
N GLY A 89 25.05 3.14 -3.94
CA GLY A 89 24.01 2.13 -4.09
C GLY A 89 23.16 1.97 -2.85
N ALA A 90 21.92 1.56 -3.06
CA ALA A 90 21.00 1.16 -2.00
C ALA A 90 20.25 -0.10 -2.45
N GLY A 91 20.30 -1.15 -1.65
CA GLY A 91 19.59 -2.41 -1.90
C GLY A 91 18.99 -2.92 -0.61
N VAL A 92 17.76 -3.43 -0.68
CA VAL A 92 17.02 -4.02 0.45
C VAL A 92 16.34 -5.30 -0.01
N LEU A 93 16.40 -6.31 0.85
CA LEU A 93 15.75 -7.61 0.72
C LEU A 93 14.70 -7.74 1.83
N VAL A 94 13.57 -8.35 1.51
CA VAL A 94 12.59 -8.80 2.50
C VAL A 94 12.82 -10.30 2.68
N MET A 95 13.09 -10.72 3.91
CA MET A 95 13.45 -12.11 4.22
C MET A 95 12.52 -12.69 5.26
N GLU A 96 12.11 -13.93 5.04
CA GLU A 96 11.29 -14.73 5.96
C GLU A 96 11.81 -16.17 5.99
N ARG A 97 11.38 -16.96 6.97
CA ARG A 97 11.53 -18.41 6.91
C ARG A 97 10.66 -18.94 5.76
N LEU A 98 11.17 -19.89 4.97
CA LEU A 98 10.41 -20.50 3.86
C LEU A 98 9.05 -21.07 4.32
N SER A 99 8.98 -21.61 5.53
CA SER A 99 7.72 -22.09 6.13
C SER A 99 6.70 -20.97 6.29
N GLU A 100 7.12 -19.78 6.73
CA GLU A 100 6.24 -18.62 6.92
C GLU A 100 5.84 -18.02 5.59
N ALA A 101 6.78 -17.85 4.66
CA ALA A 101 6.47 -17.37 3.32
C ALA A 101 5.41 -18.25 2.64
N ARG A 102 5.52 -19.58 2.78
CA ARG A 102 4.50 -20.53 2.29
C ARG A 102 3.17 -20.40 3.03
N ARG A 103 3.19 -20.31 4.36
CA ARG A 103 1.99 -20.15 5.19
C ARG A 103 1.21 -18.88 4.84
N LEU A 104 1.93 -17.81 4.51
CA LEU A 104 1.38 -16.49 4.16
C LEU A 104 1.14 -16.31 2.65
N GLY A 105 1.50 -17.28 1.82
CA GLY A 105 1.37 -17.18 0.36
C GLY A 105 2.27 -16.11 -0.28
N HIS A 106 3.41 -15.79 0.34
CA HIS A 106 4.39 -14.85 -0.20
C HIS A 106 5.22 -15.49 -1.31
N GLU A 107 5.52 -14.71 -2.35
CA GLU A 107 6.39 -15.13 -3.45
C GLU A 107 7.83 -15.35 -2.94
N VAL A 108 8.42 -16.48 -3.29
CA VAL A 108 9.81 -16.81 -2.92
C VAL A 108 10.69 -16.63 -4.15
N LEU A 109 11.51 -15.58 -4.14
CA LEU A 109 12.41 -15.26 -5.26
C LEU A 109 13.65 -16.17 -5.32
N ALA A 110 14.19 -16.50 -4.15
CA ALA A 110 15.33 -17.40 -3.96
C ALA A 110 15.42 -17.82 -2.48
N LEU A 111 16.27 -18.80 -2.19
CA LEU A 111 16.57 -19.26 -0.83
C LEU A 111 17.99 -18.85 -0.42
N VAL A 112 18.15 -18.38 0.82
CA VAL A 112 19.46 -18.33 1.47
C VAL A 112 19.68 -19.66 2.19
N ARG A 113 20.46 -20.56 1.58
CA ARG A 113 20.71 -21.91 2.11
C ARG A 113 21.65 -21.90 3.30
N GLY A 114 22.72 -21.12 3.20
CA GLY A 114 23.71 -20.98 4.27
C GLY A 114 24.53 -19.71 4.10
N SER A 115 25.14 -19.27 5.20
CA SER A 115 26.06 -18.14 5.20
C SER A 115 27.08 -18.30 6.32
N ALA A 116 28.24 -17.65 6.16
CA ALA A 116 29.28 -17.59 7.18
C ALA A 116 29.98 -16.22 7.15
N VAL A 117 30.49 -15.82 8.31
CA VAL A 117 31.30 -14.60 8.49
C VAL A 117 32.56 -14.99 9.26
N ASN A 118 33.74 -14.47 8.87
CA ASN A 118 34.98 -14.61 9.62
C ASN A 118 35.87 -13.36 9.51
N GLN A 119 37.11 -13.44 10.00
CA GLN A 119 38.07 -12.35 9.96
C GLN A 119 39.45 -12.83 9.48
N ASP A 120 40.17 -11.97 8.77
CA ASP A 120 41.47 -12.26 8.13
C ASP A 120 42.62 -12.53 9.12
N GLY A 121 42.49 -12.07 10.35
CA GLY A 121 43.45 -12.17 11.44
C GLY A 121 44.63 -11.22 11.25
N ALA A 122 45.80 -11.65 11.74
CA ALA A 122 47.06 -10.97 11.52
C ALA A 122 47.57 -11.24 10.09
N SER A 123 47.00 -10.54 9.10
CA SER A 123 47.45 -10.57 7.70
C SER A 123 48.67 -9.65 7.47
N ASN A 124 49.16 -9.58 6.22
CA ASN A 124 50.36 -8.81 5.84
C ASN A 124 50.12 -7.28 5.78
N GLY A 125 49.37 -6.75 6.74
CA GLY A 125 48.87 -5.38 6.81
C GLY A 125 47.36 -5.37 7.05
N LEU A 126 46.86 -4.40 7.82
CA LEU A 126 45.45 -4.35 8.25
C LEU A 126 44.45 -4.44 7.09
N THR A 127 44.82 -3.91 5.93
CA THR A 127 43.97 -3.86 4.72
C THR A 127 44.28 -4.96 3.70
N ALA A 128 45.29 -5.81 3.97
CA ALA A 128 45.69 -6.88 3.07
C ALA A 128 44.79 -8.11 3.29
N PRO A 129 44.14 -8.65 2.24
CA PRO A 129 43.26 -9.81 2.37
C PRO A 129 44.03 -11.09 2.68
N ASN A 130 43.35 -12.09 3.27
CA ASN A 130 43.97 -13.38 3.63
C ASN A 130 43.29 -14.56 2.93
N GLY A 131 43.99 -15.15 1.94
CA GLY A 131 43.50 -16.29 1.15
C GLY A 131 43.02 -17.49 2.00
N PRO A 132 43.81 -17.98 2.98
CA PRO A 132 43.36 -19.04 3.89
C PRO A 132 42.08 -18.69 4.66
N SER A 133 41.90 -17.45 5.10
CA SER A 133 40.66 -16.98 5.75
C SER A 133 39.47 -17.00 4.79
N GLN A 134 39.65 -16.58 3.54
CA GLN A 134 38.61 -16.65 2.51
C GLN A 134 38.22 -18.11 2.20
N GLN A 135 39.19 -19.02 2.10
CA GLN A 135 38.89 -20.45 1.94
C GLN A 135 38.07 -21.00 3.12
N ARG A 136 38.39 -20.61 4.35
CA ARG A 136 37.65 -21.05 5.56
C ARG A 136 36.22 -20.54 5.56
N VAL A 137 35.97 -19.27 5.21
CA VAL A 137 34.59 -18.74 5.20
C VAL A 137 33.74 -19.41 4.12
N ILE A 138 34.32 -19.70 2.95
CA ILE A 138 33.66 -20.45 1.88
C ILE A 138 33.26 -21.85 2.37
N ARG A 139 34.22 -22.62 2.91
CA ARG A 139 33.95 -23.97 3.42
C ARG A 139 32.91 -23.98 4.54
N GLN A 140 32.95 -22.98 5.43
CA GLN A 140 31.97 -22.87 6.51
C GLN A 140 30.56 -22.53 5.98
N ALA A 141 30.44 -21.64 4.99
CA ALA A 141 29.15 -21.30 4.39
C ALA A 141 28.54 -22.51 3.66
N LEU A 142 29.35 -23.29 2.94
CA LEU A 142 28.95 -24.56 2.32
C LEU A 142 28.49 -25.59 3.35
N ALA A 143 29.25 -25.77 4.44
CA ALA A 143 28.87 -26.64 5.54
C ALA A 143 27.55 -26.21 6.21
N ASN A 144 27.38 -24.90 6.45
CA ASN A 144 26.14 -24.32 7.00
C ASN A 144 24.94 -24.47 6.04
N ALA A 145 25.17 -24.59 4.73
CA ALA A 145 24.16 -24.82 3.72
C ALA A 145 23.81 -26.31 3.52
N GLY A 146 24.69 -27.21 3.95
CA GLY A 146 24.64 -28.64 3.65
C GLY A 146 24.80 -28.91 2.14
N VAL A 147 25.67 -28.16 1.47
CA VAL A 147 25.88 -28.20 0.00
C VAL A 147 27.36 -28.46 -0.29
N ALA A 148 27.65 -29.37 -1.23
CA ALA A 148 29.02 -29.62 -1.68
C ALA A 148 29.51 -28.52 -2.64
N ALA A 149 30.82 -28.27 -2.66
CA ALA A 149 31.40 -27.18 -3.46
C ALA A 149 31.15 -27.35 -4.97
N ASN A 150 31.15 -28.59 -5.47
CA ASN A 150 30.90 -28.90 -6.89
C ASN A 150 29.42 -28.84 -7.29
N GLU A 151 28.51 -28.52 -6.36
CA GLU A 151 27.09 -28.26 -6.61
C GLU A 151 26.76 -26.76 -6.74
N VAL A 152 27.70 -25.86 -6.47
CA VAL A 152 27.54 -24.41 -6.66
C VAL A 152 28.07 -24.03 -8.04
N ASP A 153 27.25 -23.39 -8.86
CA ASP A 153 27.53 -23.17 -10.29
C ASP A 153 28.39 -21.94 -10.55
N VAL A 154 28.08 -20.87 -9.83
CA VAL A 154 28.62 -19.54 -10.07
C VAL A 154 28.96 -18.88 -8.74
N VAL A 155 30.06 -18.12 -8.72
CA VAL A 155 30.38 -17.21 -7.63
C VAL A 155 30.35 -15.78 -8.12
N GLU A 156 29.49 -14.99 -7.49
CA GLU A 156 29.55 -13.54 -7.48
C GLU A 156 30.59 -13.11 -6.44
N ALA A 157 31.76 -12.74 -6.93
CA ALA A 157 32.93 -12.50 -6.11
C ALA A 157 32.94 -11.10 -5.45
N HIS A 158 33.86 -10.91 -4.52
CA HIS A 158 34.22 -9.58 -4.07
C HIS A 158 34.83 -8.78 -5.22
N GLY A 159 35.77 -9.35 -5.99
CA GLY A 159 36.24 -8.89 -7.30
C GLY A 159 36.26 -7.37 -7.45
N THR A 160 37.24 -6.71 -6.83
CA THR A 160 37.32 -5.25 -6.81
C THR A 160 38.14 -4.66 -7.94
N GLY A 161 38.85 -5.49 -8.72
CA GLY A 161 39.80 -5.02 -9.72
C GLY A 161 41.14 -4.60 -9.10
N THR A 162 41.44 -5.08 -7.89
CA THR A 162 42.68 -4.72 -7.18
C THR A 162 43.79 -5.70 -7.51
N THR A 163 44.98 -5.18 -7.82
CA THR A 163 46.14 -5.99 -8.23
C THR A 163 46.53 -7.07 -7.21
N LEU A 164 46.36 -6.81 -5.91
CA LEU A 164 46.66 -7.77 -4.85
C LEU A 164 45.46 -8.65 -4.47
N GLY A 165 44.27 -8.06 -4.37
CA GLY A 165 43.09 -8.75 -3.82
C GLY A 165 42.49 -9.78 -4.77
N ASP A 166 42.43 -9.46 -6.06
CA ASP A 166 41.78 -10.32 -7.07
C ASP A 166 42.52 -11.66 -7.22
N PRO A 167 43.88 -11.72 -7.27
CA PRO A 167 44.58 -13.00 -7.27
C PRO A 167 44.36 -13.84 -6.01
N ILE A 168 44.31 -13.21 -4.83
CA ILE A 168 44.09 -13.91 -3.55
C ILE A 168 42.70 -14.55 -3.52
N GLU A 169 41.69 -13.82 -3.98
CA GLU A 169 40.32 -14.35 -4.07
C GLU A 169 40.20 -15.48 -5.09
N ALA A 170 40.74 -15.31 -6.29
CA ALA A 170 40.71 -16.35 -7.32
C ALA A 170 41.40 -17.64 -6.86
N GLN A 171 42.55 -17.53 -6.18
CA GLN A 171 43.25 -18.68 -5.59
C GLN A 171 42.42 -19.36 -4.47
N ALA A 172 41.71 -18.59 -3.64
CA ALA A 172 40.83 -19.16 -2.63
C ALA A 172 39.66 -19.94 -3.26
N LEU A 173 39.10 -19.45 -4.38
CA LEU A 173 38.05 -20.14 -5.13
C LEU A 173 38.59 -21.40 -5.83
N LEU A 174 39.76 -21.34 -6.45
CA LEU A 174 40.43 -22.51 -7.04
C LEU A 174 40.69 -23.60 -5.99
N ALA A 175 41.17 -23.23 -4.80
CA ALA A 175 41.46 -24.15 -3.68
C ALA A 175 40.22 -24.66 -2.92
N THR A 176 39.02 -24.20 -3.28
CA THR A 176 37.76 -24.63 -2.69
C THR A 176 36.84 -25.17 -3.77
N TYR A 177 36.13 -24.28 -4.46
CA TYR A 177 35.21 -24.62 -5.53
C TYR A 177 35.87 -25.28 -6.73
N GLY A 178 37.11 -24.91 -7.07
CA GLY A 178 37.80 -25.43 -8.25
C GLY A 178 38.25 -26.89 -8.17
N GLN A 179 38.11 -27.52 -7.00
CA GLN A 179 38.49 -28.92 -6.74
C GLN A 179 37.30 -29.87 -7.00
N ASP A 180 37.59 -31.12 -7.35
CA ASP A 180 36.60 -32.21 -7.52
C ASP A 180 35.42 -31.88 -8.45
N ARG A 181 35.69 -31.11 -9.51
CA ARG A 181 34.71 -30.75 -10.55
C ARG A 181 34.92 -31.55 -11.85
N PRO A 182 33.83 -31.97 -12.53
CA PRO A 182 33.89 -32.46 -13.92
C PRO A 182 34.51 -31.42 -14.86
N ALA A 183 35.17 -31.88 -15.92
CA ALA A 183 35.83 -30.99 -16.87
C ALA A 183 34.83 -30.10 -17.63
N GLU A 184 33.62 -30.60 -17.84
CA GLU A 184 32.54 -29.95 -18.57
C GLU A 184 31.74 -28.95 -17.70
N ARG A 185 32.03 -28.86 -16.40
CA ARG A 185 31.26 -28.04 -15.44
C ARG A 185 32.17 -27.22 -14.51
N PRO A 186 32.90 -26.23 -15.05
CA PRO A 186 33.71 -25.32 -14.23
C PRO A 186 32.83 -24.52 -13.26
N LEU A 187 33.46 -23.93 -12.25
CA LEU A 187 32.85 -22.83 -11.51
C LEU A 187 32.88 -21.60 -12.38
N TRP A 188 31.73 -20.99 -12.61
CA TRP A 188 31.67 -19.68 -13.24
C TRP A 188 31.99 -18.56 -12.24
N LEU A 189 32.78 -17.59 -12.65
CA LEU A 189 33.24 -16.49 -11.80
C LEU A 189 32.95 -15.13 -12.44
N GLY A 190 32.38 -14.20 -11.67
CA GLY A 190 32.20 -12.82 -12.08
C GLY A 190 32.00 -11.86 -10.91
N SER A 191 31.91 -10.56 -11.21
CA SER A 191 31.62 -9.51 -10.22
C SER A 191 30.76 -8.41 -10.83
N ILE A 192 29.67 -8.07 -10.15
CA ILE A 192 28.76 -6.95 -10.50
C ILE A 192 29.49 -5.60 -10.48
N LYS A 193 30.61 -5.50 -9.75
CA LYS A 193 31.39 -4.26 -9.64
C LYS A 193 31.98 -3.86 -10.98
N SER A 194 32.20 -4.80 -11.89
CA SER A 194 32.58 -4.49 -13.27
C SER A 194 31.49 -3.73 -14.04
N ASN A 195 30.20 -3.85 -13.66
CA ASN A 195 29.08 -3.17 -14.30
C ASN A 195 28.73 -1.84 -13.61
N ILE A 196 28.71 -1.82 -12.28
CA ILE A 196 28.15 -0.68 -11.51
C ILE A 196 29.17 -0.01 -10.58
N GLY A 197 30.43 -0.44 -10.61
CA GLY A 197 31.45 -0.03 -9.64
C GLY A 197 31.25 -0.65 -8.25
N HIS A 198 32.13 -0.31 -7.33
CA HIS A 198 32.08 -0.77 -5.95
C HIS A 198 31.16 0.11 -5.10
N THR A 199 29.97 -0.39 -4.80
CA THR A 199 28.93 0.31 -4.00
C THR A 199 29.13 0.24 -2.48
N GLN A 200 30.39 0.10 -2.04
CA GLN A 200 30.81 0.11 -0.63
C GLN A 200 29.95 -0.80 0.27
N ALA A 201 29.26 -0.26 1.27
CA ALA A 201 28.44 -1.04 2.20
C ALA A 201 27.28 -1.78 1.51
N ALA A 202 26.83 -1.31 0.33
CA ALA A 202 25.79 -1.95 -0.47
C ALA A 202 26.33 -3.01 -1.45
N ALA A 203 27.65 -3.25 -1.50
CA ALA A 203 28.27 -4.16 -2.47
C ALA A 203 27.79 -5.61 -2.34
N GLY A 204 27.68 -6.09 -1.10
CA GLY A 204 27.20 -7.44 -0.81
C GLY A 204 25.78 -7.69 -1.31
N VAL A 205 24.84 -6.83 -0.90
CA VAL A 205 23.43 -6.95 -1.32
C VAL A 205 23.26 -6.76 -2.83
N ALA A 206 24.07 -5.93 -3.48
CA ALA A 206 24.05 -5.79 -4.94
C ALA A 206 24.39 -7.13 -5.63
N GLY A 207 25.43 -7.83 -5.15
CA GLY A 207 25.77 -9.16 -5.63
C GLY A 207 24.67 -10.20 -5.40
N VAL A 208 24.02 -10.17 -4.23
CA VAL A 208 22.86 -11.03 -3.93
C VAL A 208 21.71 -10.76 -4.90
N ILE A 209 21.35 -9.49 -5.14
CA ILE A 209 20.29 -9.11 -6.07
C ILE A 209 20.60 -9.59 -7.50
N LYS A 210 21.84 -9.41 -7.98
CA LYS A 210 22.26 -9.91 -9.30
C LYS A 210 22.06 -11.42 -9.39
N MET A 211 22.45 -12.18 -8.37
CA MET A 211 22.32 -13.63 -8.37
C MET A 211 20.87 -14.13 -8.22
N ILE A 212 20.03 -13.43 -7.48
CA ILE A 212 18.58 -13.71 -7.44
C ILE A 212 17.97 -13.53 -8.84
N GLU A 213 18.27 -12.41 -9.51
CA GLU A 213 17.77 -12.17 -10.87
C GLU A 213 18.34 -13.16 -11.90
N ALA A 214 19.62 -13.53 -11.76
CA ALA A 214 20.26 -14.55 -12.59
C ALA A 214 19.57 -15.92 -12.46
N ILE A 215 19.25 -16.33 -11.23
CA ILE A 215 18.51 -17.58 -10.94
C ILE A 215 17.10 -17.54 -11.55
N ARG A 216 16.37 -16.44 -11.34
CA ARG A 216 14.99 -16.27 -11.84
C ARG A 216 14.93 -16.29 -13.37
N ARG A 217 15.91 -15.69 -14.03
CA ARG A 217 15.98 -15.57 -15.49
C ARG A 217 16.68 -16.75 -16.15
N GLY A 218 17.35 -17.61 -15.39
CA GLY A 218 18.12 -18.73 -15.92
C GLY A 218 19.31 -18.29 -16.76
N ILE A 219 19.96 -17.18 -16.41
CA ILE A 219 21.10 -16.61 -17.17
C ILE A 219 22.19 -16.19 -16.19
N MET A 220 23.44 -16.53 -16.48
CA MET A 220 24.63 -16.01 -15.78
C MET A 220 25.14 -14.76 -16.52
N PRO A 221 25.04 -13.55 -15.93
CA PRO A 221 25.48 -12.32 -16.60
C PRO A 221 27.00 -12.20 -16.67
N ALA A 222 27.50 -11.64 -17.77
CA ALA A 222 28.94 -11.43 -17.99
C ALA A 222 29.57 -10.47 -16.97
N THR A 223 30.83 -10.72 -16.62
CA THR A 223 31.74 -9.77 -15.98
C THR A 223 32.45 -8.95 -17.07
N LEU A 224 32.55 -7.63 -16.87
CA LEU A 224 33.09 -6.72 -17.88
C LEU A 224 34.61 -6.48 -17.68
N HIS A 225 35.22 -5.91 -18.71
CA HIS A 225 36.62 -5.42 -18.73
C HIS A 225 37.70 -6.50 -18.62
N VAL A 226 37.38 -7.75 -19.00
CA VAL A 226 38.33 -8.86 -19.05
C VAL A 226 38.67 -9.17 -20.51
N GLU A 227 39.72 -8.54 -21.05
CA GLU A 227 40.29 -8.96 -22.34
C GLU A 227 41.21 -10.17 -22.16
N THR A 228 42.02 -10.16 -21.11
CA THR A 228 42.89 -11.28 -20.71
C THR A 228 42.79 -11.44 -19.20
N PRO A 229 42.54 -12.66 -18.68
CA PRO A 229 42.57 -12.95 -17.25
C PRO A 229 43.95 -12.65 -16.65
N THR A 230 44.01 -12.31 -15.36
CA THR A 230 45.30 -11.99 -14.75
C THR A 230 46.26 -13.18 -14.72
N THR A 231 47.53 -12.90 -15.04
CA THR A 231 48.66 -13.84 -15.02
C THR A 231 49.19 -14.11 -13.61
N HIS A 232 48.75 -13.34 -12.61
CA HIS A 232 49.06 -13.56 -11.19
C HIS A 232 48.28 -14.74 -10.57
N VAL A 233 47.44 -15.40 -11.36
CA VAL A 233 46.65 -16.58 -10.98
C VAL A 233 46.97 -17.70 -11.97
N ASP A 234 47.32 -18.87 -11.46
CA ASP A 234 47.38 -20.09 -12.28
C ASP A 234 45.99 -20.73 -12.38
N TRP A 235 45.24 -20.27 -13.38
CA TRP A 235 43.88 -20.74 -13.69
C TRP A 235 43.83 -22.24 -14.05
N SER A 236 44.96 -22.89 -14.32
CA SER A 236 45.00 -24.32 -14.64
C SER A 236 44.94 -25.24 -13.40
N THR A 237 45.17 -24.70 -12.20
CA THR A 237 45.21 -25.45 -10.92
C THR A 237 43.85 -25.94 -10.41
N GLY A 238 42.76 -25.52 -11.06
CA GLY A 238 41.40 -25.92 -10.70
C GLY A 238 40.43 -25.55 -11.82
N ARG A 239 39.18 -25.98 -11.68
CA ARG A 239 38.14 -25.77 -12.70
C ARG A 239 37.31 -24.52 -12.39
N VAL A 240 37.89 -23.33 -12.62
CA VAL A 240 37.22 -22.03 -12.47
C VAL A 240 37.39 -21.23 -13.76
N GLU A 241 36.30 -20.68 -14.29
CA GLU A 241 36.29 -19.90 -15.53
C GLU A 241 35.59 -18.55 -15.34
N LEU A 242 36.18 -17.48 -15.91
CA LEU A 242 35.59 -16.14 -15.88
C LEU A 242 34.43 -16.03 -16.87
N LEU A 243 33.32 -15.44 -16.43
CA LEU A 243 32.14 -15.15 -17.25
C LEU A 243 32.38 -13.96 -18.19
N VAL A 244 33.26 -14.10 -19.18
CA VAL A 244 33.55 -13.03 -20.17
C VAL A 244 32.42 -12.79 -21.18
N GLY A 245 31.44 -13.69 -21.22
CA GLY A 245 30.17 -13.56 -21.94
C GLY A 245 29.02 -14.11 -21.10
N HIS A 246 27.78 -13.72 -21.41
CA HIS A 246 26.62 -14.27 -20.71
C HIS A 246 26.46 -15.76 -21.07
N GLN A 247 26.00 -16.56 -20.11
CA GLN A 247 25.75 -18.00 -20.30
C GLN A 247 24.31 -18.34 -19.92
N GLN A 248 23.72 -19.28 -20.66
CA GLN A 248 22.46 -19.91 -20.24
C GLN A 248 22.75 -20.74 -18.98
N TRP A 249 21.90 -20.62 -17.96
CA TRP A 249 22.03 -21.36 -16.72
C TRP A 249 21.10 -22.58 -16.73
N GLU A 250 21.44 -23.53 -17.58
CA GLU A 250 20.74 -24.82 -17.67
C GLU A 250 21.17 -25.75 -16.53
N THR A 251 20.22 -26.53 -16.01
CA THR A 251 20.46 -27.46 -14.91
C THR A 251 19.73 -28.77 -15.14
N ASP A 252 20.45 -29.89 -15.05
CA ASP A 252 19.90 -31.25 -15.11
C ASP A 252 19.19 -31.61 -13.79
N ASP A 253 17.95 -31.15 -13.61
CA ASP A 253 17.07 -31.41 -12.44
C ASP A 253 17.57 -30.96 -11.05
N ARG A 254 18.77 -30.39 -10.95
CA ARG A 254 19.31 -29.78 -9.72
C ARG A 254 18.94 -28.29 -9.62
N PRO A 255 18.71 -27.74 -8.43
CA PRO A 255 18.45 -26.31 -8.29
C PRO A 255 19.70 -25.49 -8.65
N ARG A 256 19.50 -24.35 -9.32
CA ARG A 256 20.57 -23.37 -9.56
C ARG A 256 21.12 -22.84 -8.23
N ARG A 257 22.44 -22.82 -8.07
CA ARG A 257 23.10 -22.36 -6.84
C ARG A 257 24.23 -21.39 -7.10
N ALA A 258 24.26 -20.29 -6.33
CA ALA A 258 25.31 -19.28 -6.39
C ALA A 258 25.99 -19.08 -5.04
N GLY A 259 27.30 -18.86 -5.06
CA GLY A 259 28.03 -18.25 -3.95
C GLY A 259 28.09 -16.73 -4.13
N VAL A 260 28.00 -15.97 -3.04
CA VAL A 260 28.21 -14.51 -3.04
C VAL A 260 29.24 -14.15 -1.97
N SER A 261 30.34 -13.54 -2.38
CA SER A 261 31.44 -13.11 -1.50
C SER A 261 31.46 -11.60 -1.32
N SER A 262 31.77 -11.14 -0.10
CA SER A 262 32.19 -9.76 0.12
C SER A 262 33.20 -9.67 1.26
N PHE A 263 34.33 -9.00 1.00
CA PHE A 263 35.46 -8.92 1.91
C PHE A 263 35.71 -7.45 2.27
N GLY A 264 35.61 -7.13 3.55
CA GLY A 264 35.79 -5.77 4.06
C GLY A 264 37.25 -5.41 4.20
N VAL A 265 37.61 -4.15 3.94
CA VAL A 265 38.98 -3.63 4.13
C VAL A 265 39.48 -3.73 5.57
N SER A 266 38.58 -3.93 6.55
CA SER A 266 38.90 -4.25 7.95
C SER A 266 39.24 -5.73 8.19
N GLY A 267 39.27 -6.54 7.14
CA GLY A 267 39.52 -7.99 7.19
C GLY A 267 38.29 -8.84 7.49
N THR A 268 37.08 -8.27 7.59
CA THR A 268 35.85 -9.05 7.84
C THR A 268 35.30 -9.64 6.54
N ASN A 269 35.23 -10.96 6.45
CA ASN A 269 34.76 -11.67 5.26
C ASN A 269 33.36 -12.23 5.47
N ALA A 270 32.53 -12.19 4.45
CA ALA A 270 31.24 -12.84 4.43
C ALA A 270 31.06 -13.64 3.13
N HIS A 271 30.48 -14.83 3.24
CA HIS A 271 30.11 -15.67 2.11
C HIS A 271 28.69 -16.24 2.30
N VAL A 272 27.88 -16.21 1.25
CA VAL A 272 26.48 -16.63 1.24
C VAL A 272 26.23 -17.62 0.11
N ILE A 273 25.48 -18.68 0.39
CA ILE A 273 25.01 -19.65 -0.61
C ILE A 273 23.53 -19.39 -0.89
N LEU A 274 23.22 -19.03 -2.13
CA LEU A 274 21.87 -18.86 -2.66
C LEU A 274 21.45 -20.10 -3.45
N GLU A 275 20.16 -20.40 -3.43
CA GLU A 275 19.55 -21.49 -4.19
C GLU A 275 18.24 -21.05 -4.82
N GLN A 276 17.93 -21.61 -5.99
CA GLN A 276 16.64 -21.47 -6.65
C GLN A 276 15.47 -21.81 -5.74
N ALA A 277 14.43 -20.98 -5.78
CA ALA A 277 13.18 -21.29 -5.10
C ALA A 277 12.56 -22.58 -5.68
N PRO A 278 11.94 -23.44 -4.85
CA PRO A 278 11.24 -24.62 -5.35
C PRO A 278 10.18 -24.20 -6.36
N ALA A 279 10.02 -24.97 -7.45
CA ALA A 279 8.94 -24.73 -8.40
C ALA A 279 7.61 -24.70 -7.64
N THR A 280 6.94 -23.57 -7.65
CA THR A 280 5.55 -23.50 -7.20
C THR A 280 4.76 -24.33 -8.22
N ASN A 281 4.03 -25.36 -7.78
CA ASN A 281 3.04 -26.06 -8.61
C ASN A 281 1.91 -25.10 -8.96
N VAL A 282 2.20 -24.08 -9.76
CA VAL A 282 1.21 -23.35 -10.52
C VAL A 282 1.05 -24.20 -11.76
N ILE A 283 -0.07 -24.88 -11.85
CA ILE A 283 -0.51 -25.52 -13.09
C ILE A 283 -0.46 -24.42 -14.16
N ALA A 284 0.59 -24.46 -14.99
CA ALA A 284 0.65 -23.76 -16.24
C ALA A 284 -0.35 -24.48 -17.14
N ALA A 285 -1.60 -24.01 -17.11
CA ALA A 285 -2.53 -24.33 -18.18
C ALA A 285 -2.00 -23.61 -19.41
N ASP A 286 -1.34 -24.38 -20.26
CA ASP A 286 -0.96 -23.99 -21.60
C ASP A 286 -2.17 -23.41 -22.32
N THR A 287 -1.94 -22.31 -23.04
CA THR A 287 -2.87 -21.71 -23.98
C THR A 287 -3.20 -22.70 -25.09
N THR A 288 -4.16 -23.59 -24.87
CA THR A 288 -4.89 -24.29 -25.92
C THR A 288 -6.36 -24.37 -25.54
N HIS A 289 -7.18 -23.72 -26.36
CA HIS A 289 -8.62 -23.95 -26.38
C HIS A 289 -8.90 -25.45 -26.53
N VAL A 290 -9.52 -26.06 -25.52
CA VAL A 290 -10.26 -27.30 -25.71
C VAL A 290 -11.70 -27.02 -25.29
N THR A 291 -12.54 -26.95 -26.31
CA THR A 291 -13.98 -27.09 -26.21
C THR A 291 -14.34 -28.51 -25.77
N ASP A 292 -15.34 -28.57 -24.90
CA ASP A 292 -16.41 -29.57 -24.80
C ASP A 292 -16.42 -30.54 -23.61
N THR A 293 -17.52 -30.39 -22.86
CA THR A 293 -18.40 -31.32 -22.13
C THR A 293 -17.90 -32.42 -21.16
N ASP A 294 -18.67 -32.50 -20.07
CA ASP A 294 -18.88 -33.60 -19.11
C ASP A 294 -17.80 -33.91 -18.07
N ALA A 295 -17.92 -33.24 -16.91
CA ALA A 295 -17.66 -33.85 -15.61
C ALA A 295 -18.53 -33.17 -14.53
N THR A 296 -19.71 -33.74 -14.29
CA THR A 296 -20.45 -33.59 -13.04
C THR A 296 -19.76 -34.46 -12.00
N ASP A 297 -19.08 -33.86 -11.02
CA ASP A 297 -18.97 -34.49 -9.71
C ASP A 297 -18.72 -33.49 -8.57
N ILE A 298 -19.36 -33.80 -7.46
CA ILE A 298 -19.69 -32.93 -6.34
C ILE A 298 -18.53 -32.88 -5.35
N THR A 299 -17.85 -31.72 -5.23
CA THR A 299 -17.06 -31.36 -4.04
C THR A 299 -17.05 -29.85 -3.78
N GLY A 300 -17.72 -29.41 -2.71
CA GLY A 300 -17.37 -28.23 -1.90
C GLY A 300 -17.49 -26.84 -2.53
N ALA A 301 -18.57 -26.11 -2.18
CA ALA A 301 -18.83 -24.72 -2.52
C ALA A 301 -17.62 -23.78 -2.32
N ALA A 302 -17.06 -23.27 -3.43
CA ALA A 302 -16.17 -22.13 -3.43
C ALA A 302 -17.01 -20.84 -3.56
N GLY A 303 -17.14 -20.10 -2.46
CA GLY A 303 -17.94 -18.86 -2.38
C GLY A 303 -17.30 -17.64 -3.04
N GLY A 304 -16.91 -17.74 -4.31
CA GLY A 304 -16.35 -16.62 -5.07
C GLY A 304 -17.40 -15.83 -5.85
N MET A 305 -17.24 -14.50 -5.91
CA MET A 305 -18.09 -13.65 -6.77
C MET A 305 -17.65 -13.78 -8.22
N ASP A 306 -18.60 -13.90 -9.15
CA ASP A 306 -18.30 -13.80 -10.58
C ASP A 306 -18.15 -12.32 -10.95
N LEU A 307 -16.91 -11.89 -11.21
CA LEU A 307 -16.55 -10.49 -11.37
C LEU A 307 -16.77 -10.02 -12.80
N VAL A 308 -18.03 -9.74 -13.15
CA VAL A 308 -18.38 -9.05 -14.40
C VAL A 308 -17.78 -7.63 -14.45
N SER A 309 -17.72 -6.95 -13.30
CA SER A 309 -17.00 -5.69 -13.10
C SER A 309 -15.89 -5.85 -12.06
N VAL A 310 -14.72 -5.28 -12.33
CA VAL A 310 -13.54 -5.39 -11.45
C VAL A 310 -13.28 -4.05 -10.74
N PRO A 311 -13.08 -4.04 -9.40
CA PRO A 311 -12.67 -2.85 -8.68
C PRO A 311 -11.14 -2.69 -8.66
N TRP A 312 -10.64 -1.53 -9.10
CA TRP A 312 -9.25 -1.12 -8.95
C TRP A 312 -9.12 -0.09 -7.83
N VAL A 313 -8.64 -0.56 -6.67
CA VAL A 313 -8.44 0.25 -5.46
C VAL A 313 -7.03 0.86 -5.49
N VAL A 314 -6.95 2.19 -5.55
CA VAL A 314 -5.68 2.94 -5.55
C VAL A 314 -5.65 3.93 -4.38
N SER A 315 -4.47 4.13 -3.79
CA SER A 315 -4.31 5.05 -2.67
C SER A 315 -2.98 5.80 -2.66
N GLY A 316 -2.95 6.95 -2.01
CA GLY A 316 -1.77 7.79 -1.81
C GLY A 316 -1.82 8.61 -0.51
N ARG A 317 -0.65 8.97 0.02
CA ARG A 317 -0.52 9.88 1.18
C ARG A 317 -0.91 11.34 0.84
N SER A 318 -0.99 11.68 -0.44
CA SER A 318 -1.47 12.96 -0.95
C SER A 318 -2.28 12.76 -2.23
N ARG A 319 -3.10 13.74 -2.60
CA ARG A 319 -3.82 13.75 -3.90
C ARG A 319 -2.87 13.61 -5.09
N GLU A 320 -1.72 14.28 -5.03
CA GLU A 320 -0.68 14.18 -6.06
C GLU A 320 -0.07 12.76 -6.14
N ALA A 321 0.15 12.11 -4.99
CA ALA A 321 0.61 10.73 -4.97
C ALA A 321 -0.43 9.74 -5.49
N LEU A 322 -1.71 9.96 -5.19
CA LEU A 322 -2.82 9.17 -5.73
C LEU A 322 -2.88 9.27 -7.26
N ALA A 323 -2.88 10.48 -7.81
CA ALA A 323 -2.84 10.71 -9.26
C ALA A 323 -1.55 10.15 -9.90
N GLY A 324 -0.41 10.30 -9.23
CA GLY A 324 0.86 9.72 -9.66
C GLY A 324 0.84 8.19 -9.70
N GLN A 325 0.15 7.55 -8.76
CA GLN A 325 -0.01 6.10 -8.73
C GLN A 325 -0.95 5.63 -9.86
N ALA A 326 -2.06 6.33 -10.08
CA ALA A 326 -2.97 6.07 -11.21
C ALA A 326 -2.23 6.17 -12.56
N ARG A 327 -1.40 7.20 -12.74
CA ARG A 327 -0.59 7.38 -13.96
C ARG A 327 0.39 6.23 -14.19
N ARG A 328 1.09 5.78 -13.13
CA ARG A 328 2.00 4.64 -13.23
C ARG A 328 1.28 3.35 -13.59
N LEU A 329 0.08 3.14 -13.04
CA LEU A 329 -0.76 1.99 -13.37
C LEU A 329 -1.22 2.03 -14.84
N SER A 330 -1.68 3.18 -15.33
CA SER A 330 -2.02 3.37 -16.76
C SER A 330 -0.85 3.02 -17.67
N THR A 331 0.34 3.56 -17.39
CA THR A 331 1.55 3.26 -18.18
C THR A 331 1.93 1.78 -18.16
N LEU A 332 1.73 1.06 -17.04
CA LEU A 332 1.96 -0.39 -17.00
C LEU A 332 1.00 -1.11 -17.95
N LEU A 333 -0.28 -0.78 -17.88
CA LEU A 333 -1.35 -1.41 -18.66
C LEU A 333 -1.21 -1.14 -20.15
N GLU A 334 -0.77 0.06 -20.53
CA GLU A 334 -0.43 0.43 -21.91
C GLU A 334 0.73 -0.41 -22.45
N ARG A 335 1.75 -0.68 -21.63
CA ARG A 335 2.92 -1.50 -22.02
C ARG A 335 2.62 -2.99 -22.05
N HIS A 336 1.61 -3.45 -21.32
CA HIS A 336 1.24 -4.85 -21.21
C HIS A 336 -0.27 -5.03 -21.45
N PRO A 337 -0.72 -4.95 -22.71
CA PRO A 337 -2.14 -5.07 -23.07
C PRO A 337 -2.74 -6.44 -22.73
N GLY A 338 -1.90 -7.48 -22.56
CA GLY A 338 -2.32 -8.82 -22.19
C GLY A 338 -2.43 -9.10 -20.68
N LEU A 339 -2.20 -8.11 -19.81
CA LEU A 339 -2.44 -8.30 -18.37
C LEU A 339 -3.94 -8.50 -18.10
N ASP A 340 -4.23 -9.53 -17.31
CA ASP A 340 -5.57 -9.80 -16.81
C ASP A 340 -6.03 -8.70 -15.83
N LEU A 341 -7.25 -8.22 -15.99
CA LEU A 341 -7.77 -7.08 -15.22
C LEU A 341 -8.10 -7.46 -13.78
N VAL A 342 -8.51 -8.71 -13.55
CA VAL A 342 -8.82 -9.29 -12.24
C VAL A 342 -7.52 -9.49 -11.45
N ASP A 343 -6.47 -10.00 -12.09
CA ASP A 343 -5.12 -10.11 -11.50
C ASP A 343 -4.59 -8.74 -11.03
N VAL A 344 -4.81 -7.68 -11.82
CA VAL A 344 -4.44 -6.31 -11.45
C VAL A 344 -5.25 -5.84 -10.23
N GLY A 345 -6.57 -6.04 -10.23
CA GLY A 345 -7.45 -5.70 -9.10
C GLY A 345 -7.04 -6.41 -7.81
N TRP A 346 -6.82 -7.73 -7.90
CA TRP A 346 -6.33 -8.56 -6.79
C TRP A 346 -4.98 -8.08 -6.26
N SER A 347 -4.05 -7.73 -7.16
CA SER A 347 -2.71 -7.26 -6.78
C SER A 347 -2.73 -5.90 -6.10
N LEU A 348 -3.69 -5.04 -6.45
CA LEU A 348 -3.91 -3.74 -5.81
C LEU A 348 -4.41 -3.88 -4.37
N VAL A 349 -5.31 -4.84 -4.11
CA VAL A 349 -5.89 -5.01 -2.76
C VAL A 349 -5.03 -5.87 -1.84
N SER A 350 -4.42 -6.94 -2.37
CA SER A 350 -3.64 -7.88 -1.57
C SER A 350 -2.17 -7.47 -1.41
N GLY A 351 -1.63 -6.65 -2.32
CA GLY A 351 -0.20 -6.35 -2.43
C GLY A 351 0.20 -4.91 -2.13
N ARG A 352 -0.74 -4.03 -1.76
CA ARG A 352 -0.44 -2.59 -1.54
C ARG A 352 -1.03 -2.08 -0.24
N SER A 353 -0.27 -1.23 0.45
CA SER A 353 -0.76 -0.49 1.61
C SER A 353 -1.89 0.46 1.23
N ARG A 354 -2.85 0.65 2.14
CA ARG A 354 -4.02 1.52 1.95
C ARG A 354 -3.79 2.85 2.67
N PHE A 355 -3.58 3.91 1.90
CA PHE A 355 -3.35 5.27 2.42
C PHE A 355 -4.64 6.10 2.49
N GLU A 356 -4.53 7.35 2.94
CA GLU A 356 -5.67 8.22 3.30
C GLU A 356 -6.39 8.81 2.09
N ASN A 357 -5.68 9.15 1.01
CA ASN A 357 -6.31 9.58 -0.24
C ASN A 357 -6.59 8.33 -1.05
N ARG A 358 -7.86 8.00 -1.24
CA ARG A 358 -8.29 6.75 -1.87
C ARG A 358 -9.13 7.03 -3.10
N ALA A 359 -9.03 6.15 -4.07
CA ALA A 359 -9.97 6.06 -5.16
C ALA A 359 -10.20 4.61 -5.55
N VAL A 360 -11.41 4.32 -6.01
CA VAL A 360 -11.79 3.04 -6.57
C VAL A 360 -12.38 3.31 -7.95
N VAL A 361 -11.82 2.65 -8.96
CA VAL A 361 -12.39 2.62 -10.30
C VAL A 361 -13.06 1.26 -10.48
N VAL A 362 -14.33 1.25 -10.91
CA VAL A 362 -15.06 0.02 -11.22
C VAL A 362 -15.26 -0.02 -12.74
N GLY A 363 -15.12 -1.19 -13.36
CA GLY A 363 -15.36 -1.32 -14.80
C GLY A 363 -15.39 -2.77 -15.25
N ALA A 364 -16.16 -3.04 -16.30
CA ALA A 364 -16.30 -4.37 -16.89
C ALA A 364 -15.17 -4.69 -17.89
N ASP A 365 -14.54 -3.65 -18.45
CA ASP A 365 -13.46 -3.80 -19.40
C ASP A 365 -12.31 -2.81 -19.19
N ARG A 366 -11.23 -3.05 -19.95
CA ARG A 366 -10.01 -2.25 -19.91
C ARG A 366 -10.26 -0.78 -20.28
N THR A 367 -11.18 -0.50 -21.21
CA THR A 367 -11.50 0.86 -21.67
C THR A 367 -12.14 1.66 -20.54
N GLU A 368 -13.13 1.08 -19.87
CA GLU A 368 -13.81 1.71 -18.73
C GLU A 368 -12.86 1.98 -17.57
N LEU A 369 -11.99 1.00 -17.25
CA LEU A 369 -11.02 1.12 -16.17
C LEU A 369 -9.94 2.17 -16.46
N LEU A 370 -9.41 2.21 -17.69
CA LEU A 370 -8.46 3.25 -18.11
C LEU A 370 -9.10 4.64 -18.16
N ALA A 371 -10.37 4.74 -18.58
CA ALA A 371 -11.12 5.99 -18.54
C ALA A 371 -11.29 6.50 -17.10
N GLY A 372 -11.60 5.62 -16.15
CA GLY A 372 -11.68 5.98 -14.73
C GLY A 372 -10.34 6.39 -14.12
N LEU A 373 -9.23 5.74 -14.50
CA LEU A 373 -7.88 6.17 -14.10
C LEU A 373 -7.52 7.53 -14.70
N THR A 374 -7.91 7.79 -15.95
CA THR A 374 -7.70 9.08 -16.63
C THR A 374 -8.48 10.17 -15.91
N ALA A 375 -9.74 9.92 -15.58
CA ALA A 375 -10.57 10.84 -14.82
C ALA A 375 -9.98 11.16 -13.44
N LEU A 376 -9.39 10.18 -12.77
CA LEU A 376 -8.67 10.38 -11.51
C LEU A 376 -7.41 11.24 -11.68
N ILE A 377 -6.67 11.07 -12.77
CA ILE A 377 -5.46 11.86 -13.07
C ILE A 377 -5.81 13.31 -13.39
N GLU A 378 -6.90 13.54 -14.13
CA GLU A 378 -7.37 14.85 -14.57
C GLU A 378 -8.27 15.55 -13.54
N ALA A 379 -8.63 14.86 -12.46
CA ALA A 379 -9.60 15.29 -11.46
C ALA A 379 -10.99 15.61 -12.05
N THR A 380 -11.41 14.85 -13.06
CA THR A 380 -12.73 14.96 -13.70
C THR A 380 -13.71 13.92 -13.10
N PRO A 381 -14.97 14.28 -12.84
CA PRO A 381 -15.97 13.31 -12.37
C PRO A 381 -16.36 12.31 -13.47
N THR A 382 -16.49 11.03 -13.12
CA THR A 382 -17.10 9.98 -13.97
C THR A 382 -17.90 9.02 -13.09
N GLY A 383 -18.92 8.38 -13.65
CA GLY A 383 -19.84 7.49 -12.91
C GLY A 383 -19.19 6.22 -12.36
N ASN A 384 -18.00 5.86 -12.86
CA ASN A 384 -17.28 4.65 -12.50
C ASN A 384 -16.03 4.92 -11.62
N LEU A 385 -15.85 6.15 -11.14
CA LEU A 385 -14.79 6.58 -10.23
C LEU A 385 -15.40 7.09 -8.92
N VAL A 386 -15.03 6.47 -7.81
CA VAL A 386 -15.32 6.97 -6.47
C VAL A 386 -14.01 7.36 -5.81
N GLN A 387 -13.90 8.59 -5.30
CA GLN A 387 -12.69 9.11 -4.67
C GLN A 387 -13.01 9.87 -3.38
N GLY A 388 -12.06 9.87 -2.45
CA GLY A 388 -12.22 10.51 -1.16
C GLY A 388 -10.94 10.55 -0.35
N VAL A 389 -11.03 11.18 0.81
CA VAL A 389 -9.95 11.23 1.79
C VAL A 389 -10.52 10.75 3.11
N THR A 390 -9.86 9.76 3.71
CA THR A 390 -10.28 9.25 5.02
C THR A 390 -10.13 10.34 6.07
N GLY A 391 -11.07 10.38 7.03
CA GLY A 391 -10.91 11.21 8.23
C GLY A 391 -9.75 10.75 9.12
N ALA A 392 -9.53 11.43 10.24
CA ALA A 392 -8.52 11.01 11.21
C ALA A 392 -8.85 9.60 11.77
N PRO A 393 -7.86 8.80 12.21
CA PRO A 393 -8.12 7.51 12.84
C PRO A 393 -9.16 7.64 13.97
N GLY A 394 -10.17 6.75 13.98
CA GLY A 394 -11.25 6.79 14.97
C GLY A 394 -12.37 7.80 14.70
N THR A 395 -12.35 8.53 13.56
CA THR A 395 -13.48 9.41 13.17
C THR A 395 -14.56 8.68 12.40
N VAL A 396 -14.31 7.46 11.92
CA VAL A 396 -15.33 6.64 11.26
C VAL A 396 -16.31 6.18 12.33
N GLY A 397 -17.56 6.62 12.21
CA GLY A 397 -18.60 6.27 13.17
C GLY A 397 -19.01 4.81 13.09
N ARG A 398 -19.83 4.40 14.05
CA ARG A 398 -20.47 3.08 14.05
C ARG A 398 -21.45 2.93 12.90
N THR A 399 -21.51 1.73 12.31
CA THR A 399 -22.30 1.38 11.12
C THR A 399 -23.72 0.99 11.51
N VAL A 400 -24.71 1.49 10.76
CA VAL A 400 -26.13 1.18 10.93
C VAL A 400 -26.63 0.56 9.64
N PHE A 401 -27.29 -0.59 9.72
CA PHE A 401 -28.05 -1.09 8.58
C PHE A 401 -29.48 -0.56 8.65
N VAL A 402 -29.90 0.08 7.56
CA VAL A 402 -31.20 0.73 7.42
C VAL A 402 -32.04 -0.07 6.44
N PHE A 403 -33.19 -0.55 6.92
CA PHE A 403 -34.11 -1.39 6.16
C PHE A 403 -35.38 -0.61 5.82
N PRO A 404 -35.55 -0.10 4.58
CA PRO A 404 -36.74 0.66 4.23
C PRO A 404 -38.01 -0.20 4.17
N GLY A 405 -39.16 0.48 4.11
CA GLY A 405 -40.45 -0.16 3.88
C GLY A 405 -40.72 -0.44 2.40
N GLN A 406 -42.01 -0.58 2.05
CA GLN A 406 -42.44 -0.67 0.66
C GLN A 406 -42.19 0.65 -0.08
N GLY A 407 -41.83 0.56 -1.37
CA GLY A 407 -41.53 1.68 -2.27
C GLY A 407 -40.18 1.53 -2.99
N ALA A 408 -39.26 0.73 -2.43
CA ALA A 408 -37.92 0.50 -2.99
C ALA A 408 -37.94 -0.51 -4.14
N GLN A 409 -39.06 -1.23 -4.33
CA GLN A 409 -39.15 -2.31 -5.31
C GLN A 409 -39.09 -1.80 -6.76
N TRP A 410 -38.56 -2.65 -7.63
CA TRP A 410 -38.63 -2.49 -9.08
C TRP A 410 -38.43 -3.86 -9.75
N ALA A 411 -38.98 -4.03 -10.95
CA ALA A 411 -38.90 -5.29 -11.69
C ALA A 411 -37.45 -5.63 -12.05
N GLY A 412 -36.98 -6.83 -11.66
CA GLY A 412 -35.61 -7.28 -11.89
C GLY A 412 -34.60 -6.89 -10.79
N MET A 413 -35.06 -6.30 -9.68
CA MET A 413 -34.19 -6.03 -8.53
C MET A 413 -33.54 -7.31 -8.00
N GLY A 414 -32.22 -7.31 -7.83
CA GLY A 414 -31.46 -8.47 -7.33
C GLY A 414 -31.31 -9.63 -8.31
N ARG A 415 -31.88 -9.54 -9.53
CA ARG A 415 -31.79 -10.61 -10.53
C ARG A 415 -30.35 -10.96 -10.90
N GLU A 416 -29.53 -9.95 -11.16
CA GLU A 416 -28.12 -10.14 -11.54
C GLU A 416 -27.29 -10.67 -10.36
N LEU A 417 -27.61 -10.26 -9.12
CA LEU A 417 -26.95 -10.75 -7.92
C LEU A 417 -27.23 -12.24 -7.63
N LEU A 418 -28.36 -12.79 -8.09
CA LEU A 418 -28.61 -14.23 -8.02
C LEU A 418 -27.56 -15.05 -8.79
N ASP A 419 -27.02 -14.47 -9.87
CA ASP A 419 -26.10 -15.16 -10.77
C ASP A 419 -24.64 -14.80 -10.44
N THR A 420 -24.37 -13.60 -9.94
CA THR A 420 -23.00 -13.05 -9.73
C THR A 420 -22.51 -13.08 -8.29
N ALA A 421 -23.40 -13.18 -7.30
CA ALA A 421 -23.06 -13.11 -5.87
C ALA A 421 -23.59 -14.35 -5.11
N PRO A 422 -22.79 -15.42 -4.94
CA PRO A 422 -23.26 -16.66 -4.31
C PRO A 422 -23.80 -16.50 -2.90
N VAL A 423 -23.27 -15.55 -2.12
CA VAL A 423 -23.77 -15.26 -0.76
C VAL A 423 -25.20 -14.72 -0.80
N PHE A 424 -25.48 -13.81 -1.74
CA PHE A 424 -26.83 -13.28 -1.97
C PHE A 424 -27.77 -14.38 -2.46
N ALA A 425 -27.34 -15.16 -3.46
CA ALA A 425 -28.12 -16.25 -4.03
C ALA A 425 -28.51 -17.32 -2.98
N ARG A 426 -27.56 -17.70 -2.10
CA ARG A 426 -27.80 -18.63 -1.01
C ARG A 426 -28.85 -18.09 -0.02
N LYS A 427 -28.73 -16.82 0.39
CA LYS A 427 -29.70 -16.24 1.32
C LYS A 427 -31.10 -16.11 0.70
N MET A 428 -31.18 -15.81 -0.59
CA MET A 428 -32.42 -15.82 -1.35
C MET A 428 -33.05 -17.23 -1.40
N ALA A 429 -32.24 -18.27 -1.57
CA ALA A 429 -32.70 -19.66 -1.54
C ALA A 429 -33.23 -20.07 -0.15
N GLU A 430 -32.52 -19.72 0.93
CA GLU A 430 -32.98 -19.93 2.31
C GLU A 430 -34.33 -19.23 2.56
N CYS A 431 -34.50 -18.00 2.06
CA CYS A 431 -35.79 -17.30 2.16
C CYS A 431 -36.88 -18.01 1.35
N ALA A 432 -36.57 -18.51 0.16
CA ALA A 432 -37.52 -19.25 -0.66
C ALA A 432 -38.00 -20.53 0.05
N GLU A 433 -37.09 -21.26 0.69
CA GLU A 433 -37.41 -22.44 1.50
C GLU A 433 -38.30 -22.09 2.70
N ALA A 434 -37.98 -21.01 3.42
CA ALA A 434 -38.79 -20.55 4.57
C ALA A 434 -40.18 -20.05 4.14
N PHE A 435 -40.33 -19.53 2.92
CA PHE A 435 -41.60 -19.02 2.41
C PHE A 435 -42.51 -20.14 1.87
N ALA A 436 -41.93 -21.22 1.35
CA ALA A 436 -42.62 -22.29 0.64
C ALA A 436 -43.82 -22.91 1.38
N PRO A 437 -43.83 -23.10 2.72
CA PRO A 437 -45.00 -23.62 3.43
C PRO A 437 -46.20 -22.67 3.42
N TRP A 438 -45.94 -21.38 3.19
CA TRP A 438 -46.93 -20.34 3.38
C TRP A 438 -47.46 -19.84 2.05
N VAL A 439 -46.65 -19.68 0.99
CA VAL A 439 -47.03 -19.07 -0.30
C VAL A 439 -47.29 -20.07 -1.42
N ASP A 440 -48.04 -19.66 -2.44
CA ASP A 440 -48.37 -20.44 -3.65
C ASP A 440 -47.54 -20.04 -4.89
N TRP A 441 -46.51 -19.19 -4.71
CA TRP A 441 -45.64 -18.67 -5.75
C TRP A 441 -44.15 -18.85 -5.40
N SER A 442 -43.28 -18.81 -6.42
CA SER A 442 -41.83 -18.95 -6.24
C SER A 442 -41.14 -17.58 -6.11
N LEU A 443 -40.43 -17.38 -5.00
CA LEU A 443 -39.62 -16.17 -4.76
C LEU A 443 -38.58 -15.94 -5.86
N ILE A 444 -37.90 -17.00 -6.28
CA ILE A 444 -36.85 -16.89 -7.29
C ILE A 444 -37.44 -16.51 -8.65
N GLU A 445 -38.60 -17.06 -9.03
CA GLU A 445 -39.26 -16.73 -10.29
C GLU A 445 -39.76 -15.27 -10.31
N VAL A 446 -40.27 -14.76 -9.18
CA VAL A 446 -40.65 -13.34 -9.05
C VAL A 446 -39.46 -12.42 -9.25
N VAL A 447 -38.33 -12.72 -8.61
CA VAL A 447 -37.09 -11.92 -8.74
C VAL A 447 -36.50 -11.99 -10.15
N ARG A 448 -36.55 -13.17 -10.79
CA ARG A 448 -36.13 -13.33 -12.19
C ARG A 448 -37.06 -12.63 -13.18
N GLY A 449 -38.30 -12.32 -12.78
CA GLY A 449 -39.32 -11.73 -13.63
C GLY A 449 -39.86 -12.71 -14.67
N SER A 450 -39.95 -13.98 -14.29
CA SER A 450 -40.36 -15.07 -15.19
C SER A 450 -41.83 -14.95 -15.61
N ALA A 451 -42.14 -15.46 -16.80
CA ALA A 451 -43.51 -15.49 -17.30
C ALA A 451 -44.42 -16.31 -16.36
N GLY A 452 -45.51 -15.71 -15.89
CA GLY A 452 -46.45 -16.33 -14.95
C GLY A 452 -46.13 -16.10 -13.47
N ALA A 453 -45.00 -15.46 -13.13
CA ALA A 453 -44.76 -15.01 -11.77
C ALA A 453 -45.73 -13.86 -11.39
N PRO A 454 -46.20 -13.80 -10.13
CA PRO A 454 -47.12 -12.74 -9.70
C PRO A 454 -46.45 -11.36 -9.74
N SER A 455 -47.25 -10.31 -9.98
CA SER A 455 -46.77 -8.93 -10.04
C SER A 455 -46.31 -8.41 -8.68
N LEU A 456 -45.28 -7.55 -8.68
CA LEU A 456 -44.85 -6.77 -7.52
C LEU A 456 -45.85 -5.68 -7.10
N ASP A 457 -46.97 -5.51 -7.82
CA ASP A 457 -48.06 -4.60 -7.41
C ASP A 457 -48.91 -5.19 -6.26
N ARG A 458 -48.78 -6.50 -6.02
CA ARG A 458 -49.48 -7.21 -4.95
C ARG A 458 -48.73 -7.06 -3.64
N VAL A 459 -49.38 -6.52 -2.62
CA VAL A 459 -48.78 -6.31 -1.28
C VAL A 459 -48.28 -7.62 -0.65
N ASP A 460 -49.03 -8.71 -0.84
CA ASP A 460 -48.70 -10.06 -0.33
C ASP A 460 -47.54 -10.74 -1.06
N VAL A 461 -47.05 -10.13 -2.15
CA VAL A 461 -45.86 -10.56 -2.90
C VAL A 461 -44.70 -9.61 -2.65
N VAL A 462 -44.91 -8.30 -2.80
CA VAL A 462 -43.84 -7.30 -2.71
C VAL A 462 -43.19 -7.25 -1.34
N GLN A 463 -43.96 -7.42 -0.25
CA GLN A 463 -43.46 -7.34 1.10
C GLN A 463 -42.49 -8.49 1.44
N PRO A 464 -42.86 -9.78 1.22
CA PRO A 464 -41.92 -10.89 1.37
C PRO A 464 -40.72 -10.81 0.43
N VAL A 465 -40.91 -10.40 -0.84
CA VAL A 465 -39.79 -10.28 -1.79
C VAL A 465 -38.80 -9.20 -1.36
N LEU A 466 -39.29 -8.03 -0.91
CA LEU A 466 -38.45 -6.98 -0.36
C LEU A 466 -37.69 -7.45 0.88
N PHE A 467 -38.35 -8.15 1.81
CA PHE A 467 -37.67 -8.76 2.96
C PHE A 467 -36.50 -9.64 2.51
N ALA A 468 -36.74 -10.57 1.59
CA ALA A 468 -35.72 -11.50 1.10
C ALA A 468 -34.54 -10.77 0.45
N VAL A 469 -34.81 -9.76 -0.37
CA VAL A 469 -33.76 -8.93 -1.00
C VAL A 469 -32.96 -8.17 0.04
N MET A 470 -33.61 -7.51 1.01
CA MET A 470 -32.93 -6.72 2.03
C MET A 470 -32.03 -7.56 2.93
N VAL A 471 -32.50 -8.73 3.40
CA VAL A 471 -31.68 -9.63 4.24
C VAL A 471 -30.56 -10.28 3.43
N SER A 472 -30.77 -10.55 2.14
CA SER A 472 -29.71 -11.06 1.26
C SER A 472 -28.64 -10.00 0.94
N LEU A 473 -29.02 -8.72 0.82
CA LEU A 473 -28.07 -7.61 0.73
C LEU A 473 -27.28 -7.43 2.04
N ALA A 474 -27.92 -7.59 3.19
CA ALA A 474 -27.22 -7.54 4.49
C ALA A 474 -26.14 -8.63 4.59
N GLU A 475 -26.44 -9.86 4.14
CA GLU A 475 -25.45 -10.94 4.05
C GLU A 475 -24.32 -10.62 3.05
N LEU A 476 -24.64 -9.99 1.91
CA LEU A 476 -23.64 -9.57 0.93
C LEU A 476 -22.68 -8.51 1.51
N TRP A 477 -23.19 -7.51 2.24
CA TRP A 477 -22.36 -6.56 2.98
C TRP A 477 -21.48 -7.25 4.04
N GLY A 478 -22.06 -8.19 4.80
CA GLY A 478 -21.33 -8.99 5.78
C GLY A 478 -20.18 -9.78 5.15
N SER A 479 -20.36 -10.28 3.93
CA SER A 479 -19.34 -11.06 3.22
C SER A 479 -18.06 -10.28 2.89
N VAL A 480 -18.15 -8.95 2.81
CA VAL A 480 -17.02 -8.02 2.60
C VAL A 480 -16.62 -7.30 3.90
N GLY A 481 -17.03 -7.83 5.05
CA GLY A 481 -16.65 -7.35 6.38
C GLY A 481 -17.40 -6.12 6.87
N VAL A 482 -18.44 -5.66 6.16
CA VAL A 482 -19.31 -4.57 6.62
C VAL A 482 -20.44 -5.17 7.44
N VAL A 483 -20.41 -4.96 8.76
CA VAL A 483 -21.39 -5.50 9.71
C VAL A 483 -22.08 -4.37 10.49
N PRO A 484 -23.35 -4.51 10.89
CA PRO A 484 -24.06 -3.47 11.62
C PRO A 484 -23.65 -3.43 13.10
N ASP A 485 -23.32 -2.24 13.59
CA ASP A 485 -23.26 -1.93 15.03
C ASP A 485 -24.65 -1.62 15.61
N ALA A 486 -25.64 -1.35 14.74
CA ALA A 486 -27.05 -1.20 15.07
C ALA A 486 -27.91 -1.42 13.82
N VAL A 487 -29.19 -1.67 14.03
CA VAL A 487 -30.18 -1.77 12.94
C VAL A 487 -31.37 -0.86 13.19
N VAL A 488 -31.97 -0.38 12.11
CA VAL A 488 -33.24 0.33 12.12
C VAL A 488 -34.04 -0.06 10.88
N GLY A 489 -35.35 -0.24 11.04
CA GLY A 489 -36.24 -0.53 9.92
C GLY A 489 -37.41 0.43 9.86
N HIS A 490 -37.91 0.70 8.67
CA HIS A 490 -39.07 1.57 8.45
C HIS A 490 -40.31 0.71 8.18
N SER A 491 -41.33 0.78 9.05
CA SER A 491 -42.55 -0.04 8.94
C SER A 491 -42.19 -1.53 8.88
N GLN A 492 -42.62 -2.26 7.84
CA GLN A 492 -42.28 -3.67 7.63
C GLN A 492 -40.77 -3.94 7.52
N GLY A 493 -39.95 -2.94 7.18
CA GLY A 493 -38.50 -3.07 7.15
C GLY A 493 -37.92 -3.45 8.51
N GLU A 494 -38.63 -3.18 9.61
CA GLU A 494 -38.25 -3.65 10.94
C GLU A 494 -38.19 -5.18 11.06
N ILE A 495 -38.94 -5.92 10.24
CA ILE A 495 -38.90 -7.38 10.22
C ILE A 495 -37.52 -7.85 9.72
N ALA A 496 -37.01 -7.21 8.67
CA ALA A 496 -35.67 -7.46 8.15
C ALA A 496 -34.59 -7.02 9.14
N ALA A 497 -34.74 -5.84 9.76
CA ALA A 497 -33.84 -5.36 10.81
C ALA A 497 -33.78 -6.34 12.00
N ALA A 498 -34.92 -6.82 12.48
CA ALA A 498 -34.99 -7.78 13.58
C ALA A 498 -34.37 -9.14 13.22
N HIS A 499 -34.55 -9.62 11.99
CA HIS A 499 -33.87 -10.83 11.52
C HIS A 499 -32.35 -10.65 11.48
N VAL A 500 -31.86 -9.55 10.89
CA VAL A 500 -30.41 -9.29 10.74
C VAL A 500 -29.74 -9.02 12.09
N ALA A 501 -30.46 -8.46 13.06
CA ALA A 501 -29.99 -8.37 14.44
C ALA A 501 -29.90 -9.75 15.14
N GLY A 502 -30.49 -10.79 14.57
CA GLY A 502 -30.59 -12.12 15.18
C GLY A 502 -31.70 -12.24 16.23
N ALA A 503 -32.61 -11.26 16.29
CA ALA A 503 -33.75 -11.30 17.20
C ALA A 503 -34.85 -12.27 16.75
N LEU A 504 -35.01 -12.44 15.43
CA LEU A 504 -35.96 -13.35 14.82
C LEU A 504 -35.24 -14.43 14.02
N SER A 505 -35.70 -15.68 14.16
CA SER A 505 -35.34 -16.72 13.21
C SER A 505 -35.86 -16.38 11.81
N LEU A 506 -35.29 -17.00 10.77
CA LEU A 506 -35.77 -16.79 9.41
C LEU A 506 -37.23 -17.23 9.26
N ASP A 507 -37.62 -18.34 9.89
CA ASP A 507 -38.99 -18.87 9.86
C ASP A 507 -39.98 -17.93 10.55
N ASP A 508 -39.62 -17.39 11.71
CA ASP A 508 -40.45 -16.41 12.43
C ASP A 508 -40.62 -15.12 11.61
N ALA A 509 -39.53 -14.60 11.04
CA ALA A 509 -39.56 -13.41 10.21
C ALA A 509 -40.39 -13.63 8.93
N ALA A 510 -40.28 -14.81 8.30
CA ALA A 510 -41.09 -15.23 7.17
C ALA A 510 -42.59 -15.26 7.52
N GLN A 511 -42.95 -15.85 8.65
CA GLN A 511 -44.34 -15.86 9.11
C GLN A 511 -44.86 -14.44 9.33
N ILE A 512 -44.09 -13.56 10.00
CA ILE A 512 -44.51 -12.17 10.22
C ILE A 512 -44.75 -11.45 8.89
N VAL A 513 -43.79 -11.47 7.96
CA VAL A 513 -43.92 -10.72 6.71
C VAL A 513 -45.01 -11.28 5.80
N ILE A 514 -45.22 -12.59 5.78
CA ILE A 514 -46.25 -13.23 4.93
C ILE A 514 -47.64 -13.02 5.51
N PHE A 515 -47.86 -13.24 6.81
CA PHE A 515 -49.18 -13.06 7.41
C PHE A 515 -49.59 -11.60 7.50
N ARG A 516 -48.63 -10.69 7.78
CA ARG A 516 -48.87 -9.25 7.73
C ARG A 516 -49.30 -8.81 6.34
N SER A 517 -48.56 -9.20 5.31
CA SER A 517 -48.80 -8.75 3.94
C SER A 517 -50.10 -9.33 3.37
N ARG A 518 -50.48 -10.55 3.77
CA ARG A 518 -51.81 -11.12 3.50
C ARG A 518 -52.93 -10.39 4.20
N ALA A 519 -52.81 -10.07 5.49
CA ALA A 519 -53.85 -9.31 6.17
C ALA A 519 -54.09 -7.94 5.51
N LEU A 520 -53.05 -7.34 4.93
CA LEU A 520 -53.17 -6.08 4.18
C LEU A 520 -53.97 -6.20 2.88
N THR A 521 -54.15 -7.39 2.31
CA THR A 521 -54.98 -7.55 1.10
C THR A 521 -56.45 -7.25 1.37
N ASP A 522 -56.92 -7.44 2.60
CA ASP A 522 -58.29 -7.11 3.01
C ASP A 522 -58.56 -5.60 3.01
N LEU A 523 -57.50 -4.79 3.07
CA LEU A 523 -57.56 -3.32 3.01
C LEU A 523 -57.20 -2.77 1.62
N ALA A 524 -56.81 -3.63 0.66
CA ALA A 524 -56.41 -3.21 -0.67
C ALA A 524 -57.59 -2.56 -1.43
N GLY A 525 -57.30 -1.52 -2.20
CA GLY A 525 -58.28 -0.75 -2.97
C GLY A 525 -59.03 0.32 -2.18
N HIS A 526 -58.87 0.37 -0.85
CA HIS A 526 -59.62 1.27 0.03
C HIS A 526 -58.75 2.41 0.61
N GLY A 527 -57.50 2.53 0.18
CA GLY A 527 -56.52 3.43 0.78
C GLY A 527 -55.47 3.96 -0.18
N ALA A 528 -54.89 5.10 0.17
CA ALA A 528 -53.66 5.60 -0.44
C ALA A 528 -52.78 6.29 0.61
N MET A 529 -51.57 6.66 0.21
CA MET A 529 -50.64 7.46 1.02
C MET A 529 -50.13 8.67 0.23
N LEU A 530 -49.97 9.80 0.90
CA LEU A 530 -49.47 11.05 0.33
C LEU A 530 -48.20 11.48 1.09
N SER A 531 -47.08 11.58 0.38
CA SER A 531 -45.83 12.13 0.89
C SER A 531 -45.85 13.65 0.78
N ILE A 532 -45.45 14.35 1.84
CA ILE A 532 -45.52 15.81 1.99
C ILE A 532 -44.17 16.34 2.46
N VAL A 533 -43.63 17.33 1.75
CA VAL A 533 -42.38 18.02 2.12
C VAL A 533 -42.67 19.20 3.05
N ASP A 534 -43.04 18.90 4.30
CA ASP A 534 -43.34 19.90 5.32
C ASP A 534 -43.07 19.36 6.75
N THR A 535 -43.17 20.23 7.76
CA THR A 535 -42.97 19.82 9.16
C THR A 535 -44.17 19.05 9.70
N LEU A 536 -43.92 18.14 10.65
CA LEU A 536 -44.98 17.39 11.33
C LEU A 536 -46.05 18.31 11.96
N GLU A 537 -45.63 19.42 12.55
CA GLU A 537 -46.54 20.41 13.15
C GLU A 537 -47.53 20.97 12.12
N ARG A 538 -47.03 21.37 10.94
CA ARG A 538 -47.88 21.91 9.87
C ARG A 538 -48.78 20.85 9.26
N VAL A 539 -48.28 19.63 9.08
CA VAL A 539 -49.10 18.52 8.57
C VAL A 539 -50.21 18.15 9.56
N ASN A 540 -49.93 18.11 10.86
CA ASN A 540 -50.95 17.86 11.88
C ASN A 540 -52.06 18.92 11.86
N ALA A 541 -51.70 20.21 11.77
CA ALA A 541 -52.69 21.29 11.65
C ALA A 541 -53.52 21.18 10.37
N LEU A 542 -52.92 20.71 9.27
CA LEU A 542 -53.62 20.50 7.99
C LEU A 542 -54.63 19.35 8.05
N ILE A 543 -54.30 18.24 8.72
CA ILE A 543 -55.14 17.05 8.76
C ILE A 543 -56.11 17.02 9.95
N GLU A 544 -56.02 17.95 10.90
CA GLU A 544 -56.92 18.04 12.06
C GLU A 544 -58.42 17.95 11.67
N PRO A 545 -58.91 18.64 10.61
CA PRO A 545 -60.30 18.51 10.15
C PRO A 545 -60.69 17.11 9.61
N PHE A 546 -59.70 16.26 9.34
CA PHE A 546 -59.84 14.92 8.78
C PHE A 546 -59.32 13.83 9.72
N SER A 547 -59.11 14.14 11.00
CA SER A 547 -58.46 13.27 11.99
C SER A 547 -59.18 11.93 12.24
N ASP A 548 -60.45 11.83 11.86
CA ASP A 548 -61.26 10.61 11.89
C ASP A 548 -60.96 9.64 10.73
N ARG A 549 -60.37 10.15 9.63
CA ARG A 549 -60.18 9.43 8.36
C ARG A 549 -58.73 9.40 7.88
N VAL A 550 -57.91 10.36 8.30
CA VAL A 550 -56.51 10.50 7.91
C VAL A 550 -55.63 10.39 9.14
N SER A 551 -54.53 9.67 9.02
CA SER A 551 -53.51 9.54 10.06
C SER A 551 -52.14 9.86 9.49
N VAL A 552 -51.24 10.37 10.32
CA VAL A 552 -49.81 10.44 9.98
C VAL A 552 -49.26 9.01 9.99
N ALA A 553 -48.83 8.54 8.84
CA ALA A 553 -48.32 7.18 8.67
C ALA A 553 -46.85 7.10 9.04
N SER A 554 -46.03 8.06 8.60
CA SER A 554 -44.62 8.11 8.95
C SER A 554 -44.07 9.54 9.02
N VAL A 555 -43.03 9.71 9.82
CA VAL A 555 -42.19 10.90 9.91
C VAL A 555 -40.76 10.45 9.61
N ASN A 556 -40.30 10.74 8.39
CA ASN A 556 -39.06 10.20 7.82
C ASN A 556 -37.86 11.13 8.03
N GLY A 557 -38.11 12.39 8.40
CA GLY A 557 -37.12 13.42 8.65
C GLY A 557 -37.78 14.72 9.05
N PRO A 558 -37.00 15.78 9.33
CA PRO A 558 -37.52 17.08 9.79
C PRO A 558 -38.58 17.70 8.85
N ARG A 559 -38.51 17.40 7.56
CA ARG A 559 -39.40 17.95 6.52
C ARG A 559 -40.03 16.88 5.62
N SER A 560 -40.07 15.63 6.07
CA SER A 560 -40.56 14.50 5.27
C SER A 560 -41.61 13.71 6.05
N VAL A 561 -42.89 13.93 5.72
CA VAL A 561 -44.03 13.36 6.44
C VAL A 561 -44.96 12.65 5.44
N VAL A 562 -45.43 11.46 5.79
CA VAL A 562 -46.39 10.70 5.00
C VAL A 562 -47.70 10.60 5.76
N ILE A 563 -48.81 10.91 5.09
CA ILE A 563 -50.17 10.69 5.61
C ILE A 563 -50.85 9.55 4.86
N SER A 564 -51.73 8.83 5.55
CA SER A 564 -52.53 7.73 5.00
C SER A 564 -54.00 7.95 5.25
N GLY A 565 -54.84 7.60 4.27
CA GLY A 565 -56.29 7.69 4.39
C GLY A 565 -57.02 7.34 3.09
N PRO A 566 -58.34 7.57 3.02
CA PRO A 566 -59.14 7.34 1.82
C PRO A 566 -58.65 8.21 0.65
N PRO A 567 -58.56 7.67 -0.59
CA PRO A 567 -58.07 8.40 -1.76
C PRO A 567 -58.80 9.73 -2.02
N THR A 568 -60.10 9.78 -1.77
CA THR A 568 -60.92 10.99 -1.97
C THR A 568 -60.54 12.12 -1.01
N VAL A 569 -60.23 11.80 0.25
CA VAL A 569 -59.81 12.78 1.26
C VAL A 569 -58.37 13.23 0.98
N LEU A 570 -57.49 12.30 0.59
CA LEU A 570 -56.12 12.64 0.23
C LEU A 570 -56.05 13.54 -1.02
N ALA A 571 -56.93 13.36 -2.00
CA ALA A 571 -57.03 14.25 -3.16
C ALA A 571 -57.47 15.68 -2.77
N GLU A 572 -58.33 15.82 -1.75
CA GLU A 572 -58.70 17.13 -1.20
C GLU A 572 -57.50 17.82 -0.55
N ILE A 573 -56.76 17.10 0.29
CA ILE A 573 -55.54 17.59 0.96
C ILE A 573 -54.46 17.95 -0.07
N GLU A 574 -54.27 17.12 -1.09
CA GLU A 574 -53.34 17.37 -2.18
C GLU A 574 -53.65 18.69 -2.91
N ARG A 575 -54.94 18.98 -3.16
CA ARG A 575 -55.36 20.24 -3.78
C ARG A 575 -55.07 21.44 -2.87
N ILE A 576 -55.24 21.31 -1.56
CA ILE A 576 -54.90 22.35 -0.58
C ILE A 576 -53.39 22.61 -0.62
N LEU A 577 -52.57 21.56 -0.52
CA LEU A 577 -51.10 21.65 -0.57
C LEU A 577 -50.61 22.25 -1.89
N SER A 578 -51.23 21.85 -3.01
CA SER A 578 -50.94 22.43 -4.33
C SER A 578 -51.22 23.93 -4.37
N GLY A 579 -52.33 24.38 -3.79
CA GLY A 579 -52.66 25.81 -3.69
C GLY A 579 -51.68 26.60 -2.83
N GLN A 580 -51.02 25.94 -1.88
CA GLN A 580 -50.00 26.53 -0.99
C GLN A 580 -48.57 26.40 -1.54
N GLY A 581 -48.38 25.78 -2.72
CA GLY A 581 -47.06 25.56 -3.30
C GLY A 581 -46.19 24.54 -2.55
N VAL A 582 -46.78 23.70 -1.71
CA VAL A 582 -46.06 22.64 -0.99
C VAL A 582 -45.79 21.47 -1.94
N MET A 583 -44.57 20.93 -1.89
CA MET A 583 -44.19 19.75 -2.68
C MET A 583 -44.77 18.49 -2.03
N ARG A 584 -45.39 17.63 -2.84
CA ARG A 584 -46.13 16.44 -2.42
C ARG A 584 -46.27 15.48 -3.59
N TRP A 585 -46.38 14.19 -3.29
CA TRP A 585 -46.68 13.16 -4.29
C TRP A 585 -47.36 11.97 -3.64
N THR A 586 -48.26 11.33 -4.38
CA THR A 586 -48.84 10.05 -3.98
C THR A 586 -47.75 8.99 -3.96
N VAL A 587 -47.71 8.16 -2.91
CA VAL A 587 -46.78 7.04 -2.82
C VAL A 587 -47.21 5.98 -3.85
N PRO A 588 -46.37 5.67 -4.87
CA PRO A 588 -46.74 4.70 -5.90
C PRO A 588 -46.96 3.31 -5.31
N ASP A 589 -47.85 2.55 -5.95
CA ASP A 589 -48.06 1.11 -5.70
C ASP A 589 -48.44 0.75 -4.25
N VAL A 590 -48.99 1.73 -3.50
CA VAL A 590 -49.60 1.54 -2.18
C VAL A 590 -51.10 1.84 -2.27
N ASN A 591 -51.90 0.79 -2.34
CA ASN A 591 -53.37 0.87 -2.48
C ASN A 591 -54.13 0.50 -1.19
N PHE A 592 -53.46 0.51 -0.04
CA PHE A 592 -54.01 0.17 1.28
C PHE A 592 -53.68 1.25 2.30
N VAL A 593 -54.38 1.27 3.44
CA VAL A 593 -54.11 2.20 4.55
C VAL A 593 -53.43 1.47 5.71
N ALA A 594 -52.10 1.54 5.78
CA ALA A 594 -51.34 1.15 6.98
C ALA A 594 -51.11 2.36 7.90
N HIS A 595 -50.71 2.13 9.16
CA HIS A 595 -50.39 3.18 10.13
C HIS A 595 -51.56 4.15 10.42
N SER A 596 -52.79 3.61 10.43
CA SER A 596 -54.02 4.35 10.69
C SER A 596 -55.04 3.52 11.46
N ALA A 597 -56.12 4.17 11.92
CA ALA A 597 -57.25 3.49 12.56
C ALA A 597 -57.87 2.37 11.71
N HIS A 598 -57.75 2.42 10.37
CA HIS A 598 -58.29 1.38 9.48
C HIS A 598 -57.65 0.00 9.69
N VAL A 599 -56.43 -0.05 10.25
CA VAL A 599 -55.72 -1.30 10.58
C VAL A 599 -56.37 -2.04 11.77
N GLU A 600 -57.18 -1.37 12.58
CA GLU A 600 -57.76 -1.97 13.79
C GLU A 600 -58.68 -3.16 13.49
N SER A 601 -59.30 -3.19 12.29
CA SER A 601 -60.09 -4.32 11.81
C SER A 601 -59.26 -5.61 11.66
N LEU A 602 -57.97 -5.49 11.37
CA LEU A 602 -57.04 -6.61 11.19
C LEU A 602 -56.48 -7.14 12.51
N ARG A 603 -56.70 -6.44 13.64
CA ARG A 603 -56.04 -6.72 14.91
C ARG A 603 -56.20 -8.16 15.38
N ALA A 604 -57.43 -8.66 15.44
CA ALA A 604 -57.71 -9.99 15.97
C ALA A 604 -57.07 -11.08 15.09
N GLY A 605 -57.20 -10.96 13.76
CA GLY A 605 -56.62 -11.90 12.81
C GLY A 605 -55.10 -11.91 12.84
N LEU A 606 -54.47 -10.73 12.88
CA LEU A 606 -53.01 -10.62 12.90
C LEU A 606 -52.40 -11.13 14.22
N LEU A 607 -53.03 -10.83 15.36
CA LEU A 607 -52.57 -11.35 16.65
C LEU A 607 -52.62 -12.88 16.67
N HIS A 608 -53.71 -13.47 16.19
CA HIS A 608 -53.88 -14.92 16.13
C HIS A 608 -52.86 -15.57 15.18
N ALA A 609 -52.65 -15.00 13.99
CA ALA A 609 -51.71 -15.52 13.01
C ALA A 609 -50.25 -15.50 13.48
N LEU A 610 -49.90 -14.65 14.45
CA LEU A 610 -48.54 -14.47 14.95
C LEU A 610 -48.32 -15.05 16.36
N GLU A 611 -49.27 -15.80 16.93
CA GLU A 611 -49.15 -16.35 18.31
C GLU A 611 -47.91 -17.25 18.50
N GLY A 612 -47.42 -17.92 17.46
CA GLY A 612 -46.26 -18.81 17.52
C GLY A 612 -44.89 -18.14 17.39
N VAL A 613 -44.86 -16.86 17.01
CA VAL A 613 -43.62 -16.12 16.73
C VAL A 613 -42.88 -15.81 18.01
N THR A 614 -41.61 -16.22 18.09
CA THR A 614 -40.78 -16.00 19.30
C THR A 614 -39.55 -15.16 19.00
N ALA A 615 -39.51 -13.94 19.53
CA ALA A 615 -38.32 -13.09 19.47
C ALA A 615 -37.37 -13.32 20.65
N ARG A 616 -36.09 -13.01 20.44
CA ARG A 616 -35.04 -13.13 21.46
C ARG A 616 -34.29 -11.81 21.60
N SER A 617 -33.64 -11.59 22.74
CA SER A 617 -32.76 -10.43 22.93
C SER A 617 -31.52 -10.55 22.03
N SER A 618 -31.29 -9.51 21.23
CA SER A 618 -30.16 -9.36 20.30
C SER A 618 -28.99 -8.64 20.97
N GLN A 619 -27.76 -8.97 20.57
CA GLN A 619 -26.57 -8.20 20.91
C GLN A 619 -26.37 -6.98 20.00
N VAL A 620 -26.93 -7.00 18.79
CA VAL A 620 -26.99 -5.85 17.88
C VAL A 620 -28.15 -4.96 18.31
N PRO A 621 -27.91 -3.71 18.75
CA PRO A 621 -28.96 -2.77 19.11
C PRO A 621 -30.00 -2.58 18.01
N PHE A 622 -31.27 -2.70 18.38
CA PHE A 622 -32.41 -2.48 17.51
C PHE A 622 -33.11 -1.17 17.90
N TYR A 623 -33.14 -0.22 16.97
CA TYR A 623 -33.85 1.05 17.17
C TYR A 623 -35.23 0.93 16.55
N SER A 624 -36.23 0.85 17.42
CA SER A 624 -37.63 0.76 17.01
C SER A 624 -38.09 2.13 16.52
N THR A 625 -38.65 2.17 15.32
CA THR A 625 -39.37 3.32 14.78
C THR A 625 -40.80 3.40 15.30
N VAL A 626 -41.30 2.38 15.98
CA VAL A 626 -42.59 2.45 16.70
C VAL A 626 -42.42 3.30 17.97
N THR A 627 -41.35 3.05 18.73
CA THR A 627 -41.07 3.79 19.98
C THR A 627 -40.15 5.00 19.81
N GLY A 628 -39.45 5.10 18.67
CA GLY A 628 -38.47 6.15 18.39
C GLY A 628 -37.15 6.03 19.16
N ALA A 629 -36.85 4.85 19.73
CA ALA A 629 -35.71 4.62 20.60
C ALA A 629 -35.22 3.16 20.55
N VAL A 630 -34.06 2.88 21.17
CA VAL A 630 -33.55 1.53 21.35
C VAL A 630 -34.51 0.68 22.19
N MET A 631 -34.70 -0.58 21.80
CA MET A 631 -35.62 -1.52 22.47
C MET A 631 -34.97 -2.91 22.59
N ASP A 632 -35.23 -3.60 23.71
CA ASP A 632 -34.90 -5.03 23.84
C ASP A 632 -35.80 -5.85 22.91
N THR A 633 -35.15 -6.59 22.02
CA THR A 633 -35.83 -7.35 20.97
C THR A 633 -36.60 -8.56 21.47
N ALA A 634 -36.45 -8.98 22.73
CA ALA A 634 -37.35 -9.96 23.35
C ALA A 634 -38.81 -9.47 23.40
N GLY A 635 -39.05 -8.15 23.31
CA GLY A 635 -40.38 -7.56 23.25
C GLY A 635 -41.04 -7.54 21.86
N LEU A 636 -40.40 -8.10 20.82
CA LEU A 636 -40.94 -8.11 19.44
C LEU A 636 -41.97 -9.24 19.24
N ASP A 637 -43.00 -9.26 20.08
CA ASP A 637 -44.09 -10.23 20.03
C ASP A 637 -45.17 -9.87 18.98
N ALA A 638 -46.21 -10.70 18.86
CA ALA A 638 -47.35 -10.43 17.97
C ALA A 638 -48.01 -9.05 18.20
N ARG A 639 -48.03 -8.57 19.46
CA ARG A 639 -48.60 -7.25 19.81
C ARG A 639 -47.70 -6.13 19.30
N TYR A 640 -46.38 -6.30 19.37
CA TYR A 640 -45.43 -5.38 18.76
C TYR A 640 -45.64 -5.31 17.25
N TRP A 641 -45.73 -6.44 16.54
CA TRP A 641 -45.91 -6.43 15.08
C TRP A 641 -47.24 -5.83 14.63
N TYR A 642 -48.30 -6.00 15.42
CA TYR A 642 -49.55 -5.24 15.24
C TYR A 642 -49.34 -3.73 15.45
N ARG A 643 -48.67 -3.30 16.52
CA ARG A 643 -48.36 -1.88 16.75
C ARG A 643 -47.50 -1.30 15.63
N ASN A 644 -46.49 -2.03 15.16
CA ASN A 644 -45.68 -1.62 14.01
C ASN A 644 -46.54 -1.36 12.77
N LEU A 645 -47.60 -2.15 12.54
CA LEU A 645 -48.52 -1.92 11.43
C LEU A 645 -49.52 -0.76 11.70
N ARG A 646 -49.90 -0.54 12.96
CA ARG A 646 -50.97 0.39 13.36
C ARG A 646 -50.49 1.81 13.68
N GLU A 647 -49.35 1.94 14.34
CA GLU A 647 -48.84 3.20 14.87
C GLU A 647 -47.97 3.93 13.84
N THR A 648 -47.79 5.24 14.04
CA THR A 648 -46.95 6.09 13.17
C THR A 648 -45.49 5.65 13.24
N VAL A 649 -44.83 5.55 12.10
CA VAL A 649 -43.39 5.25 12.00
C VAL A 649 -42.57 6.51 12.32
N ARG A 650 -41.91 6.53 13.48
CA ARG A 650 -41.03 7.60 13.99
C ARG A 650 -39.58 7.41 13.58
N PHE A 651 -39.34 7.35 12.28
CA PHE A 651 -38.00 7.17 11.73
C PHE A 651 -37.09 8.38 12.00
N ASP A 652 -37.67 9.59 12.06
CA ASP A 652 -37.04 10.82 12.54
C ASP A 652 -36.39 10.66 13.92
N GLN A 653 -37.14 10.11 14.88
CA GLN A 653 -36.68 9.94 16.25
C GLN A 653 -35.65 8.82 16.37
N ALA A 654 -35.87 7.69 15.70
CA ALA A 654 -34.90 6.59 15.69
C ALA A 654 -33.56 7.03 15.09
N THR A 655 -33.58 7.80 13.99
CA THR A 655 -32.38 8.37 13.36
C THR A 655 -31.68 9.35 14.29
N ALA A 656 -32.43 10.23 14.96
CA ALA A 656 -31.87 11.17 15.93
C ALA A 656 -31.20 10.44 17.11
N ALA A 657 -31.82 9.36 17.63
CA ALA A 657 -31.25 8.54 18.68
C ALA A 657 -29.95 7.86 18.24
N LEU A 658 -29.93 7.27 17.04
CA LEU A 658 -28.73 6.67 16.44
C LEU A 658 -27.57 7.66 16.33
N LEU A 659 -27.85 8.86 15.83
CA LEU A 659 -26.85 9.93 15.70
C LEU A 659 -26.33 10.38 17.08
N ALA A 660 -27.22 10.52 18.06
CA ALA A 660 -26.87 10.86 19.44
C ALA A 660 -25.96 9.80 20.09
N ASP A 661 -26.21 8.52 19.79
CA ASP A 661 -25.41 7.39 20.26
C ASP A 661 -24.10 7.21 19.44
N GLY A 662 -23.80 8.11 18.51
CA GLY A 662 -22.52 8.16 17.80
C GLY A 662 -22.43 7.25 16.57
N HIS A 663 -23.56 6.77 16.06
CA HIS A 663 -23.64 6.15 14.76
C HIS A 663 -23.57 7.23 13.67
N ASN A 664 -22.64 7.09 12.71
CA ASN A 664 -22.44 8.10 11.64
C ASN A 664 -22.24 7.47 10.25
N VAL A 665 -22.39 6.15 10.13
CA VAL A 665 -22.30 5.43 8.86
C VAL A 665 -23.62 4.67 8.70
N PHE A 666 -24.44 5.06 7.73
CA PHE A 666 -25.74 4.46 7.48
C PHE A 666 -25.69 3.74 6.13
N VAL A 667 -25.91 2.44 6.13
CA VAL A 667 -25.97 1.61 4.93
C VAL A 667 -27.43 1.24 4.70
N GLU A 668 -28.05 1.80 3.67
CA GLU A 668 -29.40 1.43 3.30
C GLU A 668 -29.37 0.11 2.52
N THR A 669 -29.77 -0.97 3.19
CA THR A 669 -29.75 -2.35 2.68
C THR A 669 -31.00 -2.61 1.86
N SER A 670 -31.08 -1.99 0.67
CA SER A 670 -32.30 -1.96 -0.14
C SER A 670 -32.03 -2.03 -1.66
N PRO A 671 -33.02 -2.46 -2.45
CA PRO A 671 -32.94 -2.46 -3.92
C PRO A 671 -32.93 -1.05 -4.54
N HIS A 672 -33.31 -0.01 -3.78
CA HIS A 672 -33.28 1.39 -4.19
C HIS A 672 -33.35 2.30 -2.96
N PRO A 673 -32.52 3.36 -2.85
CA PRO A 673 -32.55 4.28 -1.72
C PRO A 673 -33.88 5.03 -1.59
N LEU A 674 -34.47 4.99 -0.40
CA LEU A 674 -35.67 5.73 -0.04
C LEU A 674 -35.47 6.67 1.14
N LEU A 675 -34.60 6.31 2.08
CA LEU A 675 -34.47 6.96 3.38
C LEU A 675 -33.21 7.83 3.47
N THR A 676 -32.30 7.72 2.50
CA THR A 676 -31.05 8.51 2.43
C THR A 676 -31.25 9.98 2.75
N LEU A 677 -32.18 10.65 2.05
CA LEU A 677 -32.43 12.09 2.24
C LEU A 677 -32.92 12.40 3.67
N GLY A 678 -33.82 11.59 4.23
CA GLY A 678 -34.33 11.81 5.59
C GLY A 678 -33.25 11.66 6.66
N ILE A 679 -32.30 10.74 6.44
CA ILE A 679 -31.13 10.56 7.31
C ILE A 679 -30.19 11.76 7.20
N GLU A 680 -29.90 12.21 5.98
CA GLU A 680 -29.04 13.37 5.72
C GLU A 680 -29.62 14.65 6.35
N GLU A 681 -30.91 14.93 6.15
CA GLU A 681 -31.60 16.07 6.76
C GLU A 681 -31.57 16.00 8.29
N SER A 682 -31.77 14.81 8.87
CA SER A 682 -31.71 14.61 10.33
C SER A 682 -30.30 14.86 10.87
N ALA A 683 -29.27 14.39 10.16
CA ALA A 683 -27.87 14.62 10.51
C ALA A 683 -27.48 16.09 10.43
N GLU A 684 -27.92 16.80 9.39
CA GLU A 684 -27.71 18.24 9.25
C GLU A 684 -28.41 19.02 10.39
N ALA A 685 -29.67 18.70 10.69
CA ALA A 685 -30.43 19.38 11.73
C ALA A 685 -29.82 19.22 13.13
N LEU A 686 -29.17 18.09 13.42
CA LEU A 686 -28.57 17.81 14.72
C LEU A 686 -27.14 18.35 14.88
N THR A 687 -26.54 18.90 13.81
CA THR A 687 -25.15 19.41 13.70
C THR A 687 -24.28 19.16 14.96
N MET A 688 -23.85 17.90 15.16
CA MET A 688 -22.88 17.56 16.19
C MET A 688 -21.49 17.93 15.68
N GLN A 689 -20.89 18.92 16.32
CA GLN A 689 -19.54 19.48 16.08
C GLN A 689 -18.57 18.50 15.38
N GLY A 690 -18.42 18.64 14.06
CA GLY A 690 -17.29 18.08 13.30
C GLY A 690 -17.38 16.62 12.85
N ARG A 691 -18.49 15.89 13.04
CA ARG A 691 -18.66 14.53 12.49
C ARG A 691 -19.50 14.56 11.21
N LYS A 692 -18.94 14.08 10.10
CA LYS A 692 -19.64 13.94 8.82
C LYS A 692 -20.40 12.62 8.81
N THR A 693 -21.73 12.66 8.69
CA THR A 693 -22.54 11.46 8.46
C THR A 693 -22.32 10.97 7.03
N LEU A 694 -22.11 9.66 6.90
CA LEU A 694 -21.99 8.96 5.64
C LEU A 694 -23.26 8.12 5.46
N VAL A 695 -23.96 8.31 4.35
CA VAL A 695 -25.12 7.50 3.99
C VAL A 695 -24.83 6.86 2.64
N VAL A 696 -24.98 5.54 2.56
CA VAL A 696 -24.62 4.75 1.37
C VAL A 696 -25.79 3.83 1.00
N GLU A 697 -26.22 3.90 -0.25
CA GLU A 697 -27.19 2.95 -0.81
C GLU A 697 -26.56 1.60 -1.15
N SER A 698 -27.33 0.50 -1.15
CA SER A 698 -26.84 -0.79 -1.67
C SER A 698 -26.99 -0.90 -3.19
N LEU A 699 -28.21 -0.71 -3.69
CA LEU A 699 -28.54 -0.79 -5.11
C LEU A 699 -29.36 0.42 -5.55
N ARG A 700 -29.60 0.55 -6.85
CA ARG A 700 -30.49 1.58 -7.42
C ARG A 700 -31.40 0.96 -8.48
N ARG A 701 -32.56 1.58 -8.71
CA ARG A 701 -33.48 1.21 -9.79
C ARG A 701 -32.74 1.12 -11.12
N ASN A 702 -32.88 -0.02 -11.82
CA ASN A 702 -32.16 -0.37 -13.05
C ASN A 702 -30.64 -0.62 -12.90
N GLU A 703 -30.12 -0.64 -11.67
CA GLU A 703 -28.71 -0.91 -11.34
C GLU A 703 -28.67 -1.94 -10.19
N GLY A 704 -29.21 -3.14 -10.44
CA GLY A 704 -29.42 -4.19 -9.44
C GLY A 704 -28.32 -5.25 -9.36
N GLY A 705 -27.13 -4.94 -9.86
CA GLY A 705 -26.01 -5.85 -10.05
C GLY A 705 -24.78 -5.55 -9.20
N MET A 706 -23.73 -6.35 -9.39
CA MET A 706 -22.48 -6.22 -8.63
C MET A 706 -21.78 -4.89 -8.89
N ASP A 707 -21.90 -4.32 -10.09
CA ASP A 707 -21.29 -3.03 -10.43
C ASP A 707 -21.73 -1.90 -9.49
N ARG A 708 -23.05 -1.80 -9.22
CA ARG A 708 -23.60 -0.79 -8.30
C ARG A 708 -23.21 -1.07 -6.86
N PHE A 709 -23.22 -2.33 -6.45
CA PHE A 709 -22.79 -2.73 -5.11
C PHE A 709 -21.31 -2.38 -4.88
N LEU A 710 -20.42 -2.64 -5.85
CA LEU A 710 -19.01 -2.28 -5.77
C LEU A 710 -18.79 -0.76 -5.70
N ARG A 711 -19.60 0.02 -6.42
CA ARG A 711 -19.58 1.49 -6.31
C ARG A 711 -20.03 1.96 -4.92
N SER A 712 -21.03 1.32 -4.33
CA SER A 712 -21.43 1.57 -2.94
C SER A 712 -20.36 1.18 -1.92
N LEU A 713 -19.73 0.02 -2.10
CA LEU A 713 -18.61 -0.43 -1.29
C LEU A 713 -17.44 0.57 -1.36
N ALA A 714 -17.16 1.10 -2.55
CA ALA A 714 -16.16 2.13 -2.75
C ALA A 714 -16.46 3.44 -1.99
N GLN A 715 -17.73 3.82 -1.79
CA GLN A 715 -18.09 5.02 -1.01
C GLN A 715 -17.72 4.86 0.47
N LEU A 716 -18.02 3.69 1.06
CA LEU A 716 -17.59 3.34 2.41
C LEU A 716 -16.06 3.34 2.50
N ASP A 717 -15.40 2.82 1.47
CA ASP A 717 -13.97 2.63 1.43
C ASP A 717 -13.18 3.94 1.47
N VAL A 718 -13.55 4.88 0.60
CA VAL A 718 -12.87 6.17 0.51
C VAL A 718 -13.15 7.07 1.71
N ALA A 719 -14.23 6.79 2.46
CA ALA A 719 -14.55 7.42 3.72
C ALA A 719 -13.76 6.83 4.91
N GLY A 720 -13.15 5.64 4.74
CA GLY A 720 -12.27 5.01 5.73
C GLY A 720 -12.91 3.86 6.51
N VAL A 721 -14.10 3.40 6.12
CA VAL A 721 -14.73 2.22 6.73
C VAL A 721 -13.84 0.99 6.50
N VAL A 722 -13.67 0.19 7.55
CA VAL A 722 -12.88 -1.05 7.50
C VAL A 722 -13.69 -2.11 6.76
N MET A 723 -13.08 -2.75 5.77
CA MET A 723 -13.71 -3.77 4.94
C MET A 723 -12.65 -4.72 4.37
N ASP A 724 -13.11 -5.89 3.94
CA ASP A 724 -12.30 -6.93 3.31
C ASP A 724 -12.47 -6.89 1.79
N TRP A 725 -11.58 -6.15 1.10
CA TRP A 725 -11.53 -6.16 -0.37
C TRP A 725 -11.03 -7.49 -0.92
N GLU A 726 -10.27 -8.28 -0.15
CA GLU A 726 -9.81 -9.59 -0.62
C GLU A 726 -10.98 -10.57 -0.77
N ALA A 727 -12.02 -10.43 0.05
CA ALA A 727 -13.27 -11.18 -0.09
C ALA A 727 -13.93 -10.99 -1.47
N VAL A 728 -13.80 -9.80 -2.09
CA VAL A 728 -14.32 -9.52 -3.43
C VAL A 728 -13.70 -10.41 -4.51
N PHE A 729 -12.41 -10.72 -4.37
CA PHE A 729 -11.64 -11.51 -5.34
C PHE A 729 -11.58 -13.00 -4.98
N ARG A 730 -12.16 -13.41 -3.85
CA ARG A 730 -12.14 -14.81 -3.41
C ARG A 730 -12.78 -15.69 -4.49
N GLY A 731 -12.17 -16.83 -4.78
CA GLY A 731 -12.68 -17.78 -5.79
C GLY A 731 -12.56 -17.33 -7.24
N SER A 732 -12.03 -16.14 -7.54
CA SER A 732 -11.80 -15.67 -8.92
C SER A 732 -10.66 -16.38 -9.65
N GLY A 733 -9.79 -17.09 -8.91
CA GLY A 733 -8.56 -17.68 -9.46
C GLY A 733 -7.43 -16.67 -9.74
N ALA A 734 -7.64 -15.39 -9.40
CA ALA A 734 -6.68 -14.32 -9.65
C ALA A 734 -5.31 -14.57 -8.99
N ARG A 735 -4.26 -14.15 -9.70
CA ARG A 735 -2.86 -14.28 -9.31
C ARG A 735 -2.24 -12.90 -9.12
N ARG A 736 -1.23 -12.83 -8.26
CA ARG A 736 -0.49 -11.58 -8.07
C ARG A 736 0.37 -11.30 -9.30
N VAL A 737 0.26 -10.09 -9.82
CA VAL A 737 1.10 -9.54 -10.90
C VAL A 737 1.94 -8.38 -10.37
N GLU A 738 3.09 -8.15 -11.01
CA GLU A 738 3.97 -7.06 -10.63
C GLU A 738 3.33 -5.71 -10.99
N LEU A 739 3.00 -4.94 -9.96
CA LEU A 739 2.50 -3.56 -10.12
C LEU A 739 3.62 -2.54 -9.87
N PRO A 740 3.48 -1.30 -10.37
CA PRO A 740 4.45 -0.24 -10.08
C PRO A 740 4.56 0.04 -8.57
N THR A 741 5.75 0.44 -8.14
CA THR A 741 5.98 0.91 -6.77
C THR A 741 5.37 2.30 -6.53
N TYR A 742 5.29 2.69 -5.26
CA TYR A 742 4.66 3.94 -4.83
C TYR A 742 5.21 5.20 -5.54
N ALA A 743 4.30 6.07 -5.97
CA ALA A 743 4.61 7.36 -6.58
C ALA A 743 5.09 8.41 -5.56
N PHE A 744 6.37 8.34 -5.17
CA PHE A 744 6.99 9.35 -4.29
C PHE A 744 6.99 10.74 -4.92
N GLN A 745 6.42 11.71 -4.18
CA GLN A 745 6.45 13.14 -4.51
C GLN A 745 7.76 13.75 -4.01
N ARG A 746 8.75 13.83 -4.91
CA ARG A 746 10.13 14.16 -4.54
C ARG A 746 10.31 15.67 -4.49
N ARG A 747 10.91 16.15 -3.40
CA ARG A 747 11.52 17.48 -3.29
C ARG A 747 12.99 17.30 -2.98
N ARG A 748 13.83 18.25 -3.40
CA ARG A 748 15.26 18.22 -3.09
C ARG A 748 15.46 18.60 -1.63
N TYR A 749 16.01 17.67 -0.86
CA TYR A 749 16.50 17.91 0.50
C TYR A 749 18.01 17.66 0.50
N TRP A 750 18.80 18.72 0.62
CA TRP A 750 20.26 18.65 0.67
C TRP A 750 20.76 19.79 1.55
N LEU A 751 21.63 19.47 2.51
CA LEU A 751 22.33 20.51 3.28
C LEU A 751 23.55 20.91 2.47
N ASP A 752 23.54 22.13 1.94
CA ASP A 752 24.72 22.68 1.29
C ASP A 752 25.81 22.88 2.35
N ALA A 753 27.02 22.43 2.04
CA ALA A 753 28.14 22.52 2.97
C ALA A 753 28.37 23.99 3.34
N VAL A 754 28.14 24.34 4.60
CA VAL A 754 28.66 25.57 5.18
C VAL A 754 30.18 25.40 5.14
N VAL A 755 30.85 26.13 4.25
CA VAL A 755 32.32 26.14 4.17
C VAL A 755 32.83 26.67 5.51
N PRO A 756 33.41 25.85 6.41
CA PRO A 756 33.99 26.37 7.63
C PRO A 756 35.28 27.07 7.21
N ALA A 757 35.34 28.39 7.39
CA ALA A 757 36.58 29.16 7.25
C ALA A 757 37.52 28.97 8.46
N ASP A 758 37.27 27.95 9.30
CA ASP A 758 37.85 27.85 10.63
C ASP A 758 38.92 26.76 10.72
N ALA A 759 40.16 27.18 10.96
CA ALA A 759 41.33 26.33 11.16
C ALA A 759 41.26 25.47 12.43
N ALA A 760 40.38 25.80 13.37
CA ALA A 760 40.18 25.04 14.60
C ALA A 760 39.72 23.59 14.33
N ALA A 761 38.98 23.36 13.25
CA ALA A 761 38.51 22.02 12.85
C ALA A 761 39.65 21.07 12.38
N LEU A 762 40.83 21.62 12.08
CA LEU A 762 42.04 20.87 11.71
C LEU A 762 43.07 20.78 12.85
N GLY A 763 42.72 21.21 14.07
CA GLY A 763 43.63 21.24 15.21
C GLY A 763 44.73 22.31 15.12
N LEU A 764 44.54 23.32 14.26
CA LEU A 764 45.47 24.43 14.06
C LEU A 764 44.97 25.70 14.77
N VAL A 765 45.89 26.56 15.19
CA VAL A 765 45.54 27.85 15.79
C VAL A 765 44.99 28.76 14.69
N ALA A 766 43.76 29.24 14.89
CA ALA A 766 43.12 30.20 13.99
C ALA A 766 43.91 31.52 13.99
N ALA A 767 44.27 32.01 12.80
CA ALA A 767 45.13 33.19 12.68
C ALA A 767 44.39 34.52 12.91
N GLY A 768 43.05 34.50 13.03
CA GLY A 768 42.22 35.69 13.27
C GLY A 768 42.29 36.75 12.18
N HIS A 769 42.70 36.38 10.96
CA HIS A 769 43.05 37.31 9.89
C HIS A 769 42.27 37.00 8.60
N PRO A 770 41.68 37.98 7.90
CA PRO A 770 40.81 37.73 6.75
C PRO A 770 41.44 36.88 5.64
N MET A 771 42.75 37.03 5.39
CA MET A 771 43.49 36.32 4.35
C MET A 771 44.28 35.10 4.85
N VAL A 772 44.38 34.88 6.17
CA VAL A 772 45.14 33.77 6.77
C VAL A 772 44.20 32.95 7.64
N GLY A 773 44.00 31.68 7.28
CA GLY A 773 43.18 30.75 8.03
C GLY A 773 43.90 30.17 9.25
N ALA A 774 45.16 29.76 9.11
CA ALA A 774 45.89 29.07 10.17
C ALA A 774 47.38 29.46 10.22
N VAL A 775 47.96 29.41 11.42
CA VAL A 775 49.40 29.55 11.66
C VAL A 775 49.96 28.20 12.11
N VAL A 776 51.07 27.78 11.50
CA VAL A 776 51.83 26.58 11.87
C VAL A 776 53.23 27.00 12.31
N ALA A 777 53.56 26.85 13.58
CA ALA A 777 54.91 27.07 14.08
C ALA A 777 55.83 25.91 13.65
N SER A 778 57.07 26.23 13.28
CA SER A 778 58.14 25.27 12.99
C SER A 778 59.17 25.33 14.13
N PRO A 779 59.06 24.44 15.15
CA PRO A 779 59.85 24.54 16.37
C PRO A 779 61.36 24.41 16.14
N GLU A 780 61.79 23.68 15.10
CA GLU A 780 63.20 23.43 14.80
C GLU A 780 63.91 24.62 14.13
N SER A 781 63.17 25.47 13.42
CA SER A 781 63.73 26.64 12.70
C SER A 781 63.37 27.98 13.31
N GLY A 782 62.51 28.00 14.35
CA GLY A 782 61.96 29.23 14.92
C GLY A 782 61.05 30.03 13.97
N GLY A 783 60.71 29.47 12.81
CA GLY A 783 59.88 30.10 11.79
C GLY A 783 58.40 29.75 11.92
N VAL A 784 57.55 30.49 11.21
CA VAL A 784 56.11 30.21 11.09
C VAL A 784 55.72 30.04 9.63
N THR A 785 54.76 29.17 9.37
CA THR A 785 54.06 29.07 8.09
C THR A 785 52.63 29.51 8.28
N VAL A 786 52.25 30.60 7.62
CA VAL A 786 50.86 31.07 7.55
C VAL A 786 50.17 30.42 6.35
N THR A 787 48.94 29.95 6.53
CA THR A 787 48.14 29.29 5.49
C THR A 787 46.77 29.94 5.36
N GLY A 788 46.30 30.14 4.13
CA GLY A 788 45.02 30.76 3.84
C GLY A 788 44.52 30.40 2.44
N ARG A 789 43.25 30.70 2.15
CA ARG A 789 42.64 30.48 0.83
C ARG A 789 42.06 31.78 0.29
N LEU A 790 42.75 32.34 -0.70
CA LEU A 790 42.25 33.46 -1.49
C LEU A 790 41.40 32.93 -2.65
N SER A 791 40.21 33.50 -2.81
CA SER A 791 39.33 33.22 -3.95
C SER A 791 38.44 34.42 -4.20
N LEU A 792 38.00 34.62 -5.44
CA LEU A 792 37.06 35.70 -5.77
C LEU A 792 35.69 35.52 -5.10
N THR A 793 35.36 34.31 -4.64
CA THR A 793 34.13 34.03 -3.89
C THR A 793 34.25 34.48 -2.43
N THR A 794 35.39 34.24 -1.79
CA THR A 794 35.61 34.58 -0.36
C THR A 794 36.18 35.99 -0.17
N HIS A 795 36.87 36.54 -1.17
CA HIS A 795 37.51 37.85 -1.14
C HIS A 795 37.12 38.66 -2.40
N PRO A 796 35.88 39.16 -2.48
CA PRO A 796 35.37 39.80 -3.69
C PRO A 796 36.17 41.03 -4.13
N TRP A 797 36.77 41.75 -3.17
CA TRP A 797 37.62 42.93 -3.40
C TRP A 797 38.87 42.63 -4.24
N LEU A 798 39.31 41.38 -4.34
CA LEU A 798 40.42 41.02 -5.23
C LEU A 798 40.09 41.32 -6.69
N ARG A 799 38.80 41.31 -7.09
CA ARG A 799 38.37 41.64 -8.45
C ARG A 799 38.75 43.07 -8.87
N ASP A 800 38.89 43.97 -7.89
CA ASP A 800 39.17 45.39 -8.15
C ASP A 800 40.64 45.62 -8.53
N HIS A 801 41.50 44.63 -8.34
CA HIS A 801 42.92 44.67 -8.72
C HIS A 801 43.21 43.68 -9.86
N ALA A 802 42.88 44.13 -11.07
CA ALA A 802 43.13 43.41 -12.31
C ALA A 802 44.02 44.22 -13.25
N VAL A 803 44.97 43.55 -13.89
CA VAL A 803 45.83 44.12 -14.94
C VAL A 803 45.60 43.28 -16.20
N ASP A 804 45.20 43.92 -17.30
CA ASP A 804 44.84 43.26 -18.57
C ASP A 804 43.85 42.09 -18.41
N GLY A 805 42.86 42.25 -17.52
CA GLY A 805 41.82 41.26 -17.27
C GLY A 805 42.24 40.07 -16.39
N VAL A 806 43.48 40.01 -15.94
CA VAL A 806 43.96 39.00 -14.99
C VAL A 806 43.90 39.56 -13.58
N VAL A 807 43.15 38.88 -12.70
CA VAL A 807 43.08 39.27 -11.28
C VAL A 807 44.38 38.88 -10.56
N LEU A 808 45.07 39.88 -10.03
CA LEU A 808 46.32 39.71 -9.30
C LEU A 808 46.10 40.07 -7.84
N VAL A 809 46.72 39.33 -6.91
CA VAL A 809 46.76 39.75 -5.51
C VAL A 809 47.53 41.08 -5.43
N PRO A 810 46.96 42.16 -4.86
CA PRO A 810 47.67 43.43 -4.74
C PRO A 810 48.97 43.29 -3.96
N GLY A 811 49.99 44.06 -4.33
CA GLY A 811 51.25 44.09 -3.58
C GLY A 811 51.04 44.45 -2.10
N THR A 812 50.08 45.32 -1.79
CA THR A 812 49.68 45.65 -0.41
C THR A 812 49.08 44.45 0.33
N GLY A 813 48.34 43.57 -0.36
CA GLY A 813 47.85 42.32 0.22
C GLY A 813 48.99 41.33 0.52
N LEU A 814 50.06 41.33 -0.26
CA LEU A 814 51.27 40.54 0.02
C LEU A 814 52.05 41.10 1.22
N VAL A 815 52.16 42.43 1.32
CA VAL A 815 52.74 43.10 2.49
C VAL A 815 51.96 42.71 3.75
N GLU A 816 50.62 42.73 3.72
CA GLU A 816 49.78 42.34 4.85
C GLU A 816 50.02 40.88 5.29
N LEU A 817 50.11 39.95 4.33
CA LEU A 817 50.41 38.54 4.63
C LEU A 817 51.78 38.37 5.31
N VAL A 818 52.80 39.10 4.83
CA VAL A 818 54.15 39.07 5.41
C VAL A 818 54.17 39.73 6.78
N PHE A 819 53.43 40.83 6.95
CA PHE A 819 53.30 41.55 8.22
C PHE A 819 52.66 40.66 9.28
N ARG A 820 51.54 40.00 8.95
CA ARG A 820 50.87 39.05 9.85
C ARG A 820 51.78 37.88 10.22
N ALA A 821 52.57 37.36 9.28
CA ALA A 821 53.56 36.32 9.57
C ALA A 821 54.69 36.84 10.48
N GLY A 822 55.08 38.12 10.31
CA GLY A 822 56.04 38.81 11.17
C GLY A 822 55.56 38.97 12.61
N ASP A 823 54.29 39.31 12.82
CA ASP A 823 53.69 39.43 14.16
C ASP A 823 53.79 38.11 14.95
N GLU A 824 53.60 36.98 14.28
CA GLU A 824 53.68 35.64 14.90
C GLU A 824 55.11 35.27 15.38
N VAL A 825 56.14 35.93 14.84
CA VAL A 825 57.55 35.72 15.22
C VAL A 825 58.18 36.93 15.90
N GLY A 826 57.38 37.97 16.23
CA GLY A 826 57.87 39.19 16.88
C GLY A 826 58.78 40.05 15.99
N CYS A 827 58.63 39.99 14.67
CA CYS A 827 59.35 40.80 13.68
C CYS A 827 58.38 41.73 12.92
N PRO A 828 57.94 42.85 13.52
CA PRO A 828 56.89 43.71 12.96
C PRO A 828 57.40 44.67 11.88
N VAL A 829 58.65 44.54 11.41
CA VAL A 829 59.26 45.46 10.44
C VAL A 829 59.72 44.69 9.21
N ILE A 830 59.20 45.08 8.05
CA ILE A 830 59.63 44.57 6.74
C ILE A 830 60.74 45.51 6.23
N GLN A 831 61.97 45.01 6.18
CA GLN A 831 63.12 45.77 5.67
C GLN A 831 63.10 45.88 4.15
N GLU A 832 62.76 44.78 3.47
CA GLU A 832 62.65 44.70 2.01
C GLU A 832 61.67 43.58 1.65
N LEU A 833 60.80 43.82 0.66
CA LEU A 833 59.93 42.80 0.08
C LEU A 833 60.00 42.90 -1.44
N THR A 834 60.68 41.92 -2.04
CA THR A 834 60.87 41.85 -3.49
C THR A 834 59.96 40.79 -4.09
N LEU A 835 59.04 41.20 -4.96
CA LEU A 835 58.11 40.30 -5.64
C LEU A 835 58.75 39.75 -6.92
N MET A 836 59.13 38.47 -6.89
CA MET A 836 59.81 37.81 -8.01
C MET A 836 58.85 37.45 -9.17
N ALA A 837 57.57 37.23 -8.88
CA ALA A 837 56.54 36.93 -9.87
C ALA A 837 55.15 37.38 -9.37
N PRO A 838 54.25 37.82 -10.26
CA PRO A 838 52.90 38.20 -9.87
C PRO A 838 52.10 36.99 -9.37
N TRP A 839 51.30 37.18 -8.31
CA TRP A 839 50.43 36.13 -7.79
C TRP A 839 49.03 36.26 -8.37
N CYS A 840 48.72 35.42 -9.37
CA CYS A 840 47.41 35.39 -10.01
C CYS A 840 46.36 34.64 -9.16
N CYS A 841 45.14 35.17 -9.09
CA CYS A 841 44.00 34.51 -8.47
C CYS A 841 43.13 33.85 -9.57
N PRO A 842 43.14 32.51 -9.72
CA PRO A 842 42.39 31.86 -10.79
C PRO A 842 40.87 31.96 -10.58
N PRO A 843 40.05 32.07 -11.64
CA PRO A 843 38.63 32.35 -11.52
C PRO A 843 37.78 31.30 -10.75
N THR A 844 38.17 30.01 -10.64
CA THR A 844 37.61 28.95 -9.73
C THR A 844 38.12 27.54 -10.12
N PRO A 845 38.16 26.52 -9.21
CA PRO A 845 38.95 26.38 -7.98
C PRO A 845 40.06 25.27 -8.12
N PRO A 846 40.86 24.96 -7.07
CA PRO A 846 41.82 25.81 -6.37
C PRO A 846 43.28 25.26 -6.46
N PHE A 847 44.27 26.16 -6.51
CA PHE A 847 45.70 25.86 -6.35
C PHE A 847 46.11 26.00 -4.86
N LYS A 848 46.93 25.08 -4.33
CA LYS A 848 47.53 25.18 -2.99
C LYS A 848 48.94 25.79 -3.12
N SER A 849 49.23 26.89 -2.46
CA SER A 849 50.61 27.39 -2.30
C SER A 849 51.13 27.14 -0.87
N LYS A 850 52.42 26.81 -0.77
CA LYS A 850 53.22 26.80 0.47
C LYS A 850 54.31 27.87 0.29
N SER A 851 54.52 28.73 1.28
CA SER A 851 55.74 29.54 1.38
C SER A 851 56.50 29.10 2.64
N THR A 852 57.82 28.94 2.51
CA THR A 852 58.76 28.60 3.58
C THR A 852 59.94 29.54 3.48
N SER A 853 60.30 30.20 4.58
CA SER A 853 61.49 31.07 4.70
C SER A 853 62.61 30.32 5.43
N PRO A 854 63.85 30.24 4.91
CA PRO A 854 64.99 29.66 5.60
C PRO A 854 65.95 30.71 6.22
N GLN A 855 66.54 30.38 7.37
CA GLN A 855 67.66 31.06 8.06
C GLN A 855 68.97 30.25 7.90
N PRO A 856 70.17 30.73 8.31
CA PRO A 856 70.91 31.92 7.87
C PRO A 856 72.35 31.57 7.38
N ALA A 857 73.04 32.58 6.81
CA ALA A 857 74.50 32.74 6.62
C ALA A 857 75.17 32.38 5.26
N ARG A 858 75.77 33.45 4.70
CA ARG A 858 76.91 33.58 3.75
C ARG A 858 76.69 33.29 2.26
N ALA A 859 76.82 34.38 1.49
CA ALA A 859 76.89 34.56 0.03
C ALA A 859 78.02 33.76 -0.68
N PRO A 860 78.19 33.79 -2.02
CA PRO A 860 77.47 34.54 -3.07
C PRO A 860 77.07 33.72 -4.32
N GLY A 861 76.22 34.28 -5.18
CA GLY A 861 76.27 33.99 -6.62
C GLY A 861 74.94 33.71 -7.34
N ARG A 862 74.39 34.80 -7.92
CA ARG A 862 73.32 34.92 -8.94
C ARG A 862 71.88 34.75 -8.50
#